data_AF-A0A9D7C9Y9-F1
#
_entry.id   AF-A0A9D7C9Y9-F1
#
_cell.length_a   1.000
_cell.length_b   1.000
_cell.length_c   1.000
_cell.angle_alpha   90.00
_cell.angle_beta   90.00
_cell.angle_gamma   90.00
#
_symmetry.space_group_name_H-M   'P 1'
#
loop_
_entity.id
_entity.type
_entity.pdbx_description
1 polymer ?
#
loop_
_entity_poly.entity_id
_entity_poly.type
_entity_poly.pdbx_seq_one_letter_code
_entity_poly.pdbx_strand_id
1 'polypeptide(L)'
;MRAILSHLRTKLLFNLLIVLIFLKADGFAQTIDMQLSNRRSVKPDWFGIGSQNTTRDGMYIDHPDLLQHAPDMNAKVIRFPSGGNSNWWDWKTGWFVDDPNVPPHNPNQAPVYNTLENFKVLVDETGAVPLFALNMISSTLAYQLEMLHYADSLGMEVKYIELGNEFYLAEEEDSSYIYSIFPDAQTYGIVASKWIDSIHAHFPEAKVAAQGAFNRNNQSRRVLWDGNLLETLEGEDAITFHQYFSASGTEAKGEGDGKYNTNDVVEFLYRPFKAWNIMATEDLPLVRPGKEVWITEYNLQDFNIPVHGSWGHALFVATQTLHYLESEKITNVNFHTVCGTAGYGGYFIDYKGFKFKDDGSFKEPPNPPITTSWDKTSSGHAVQIISEAVDGMKYASELSFTGAPAIAFVEDDETVTYPSLYGWQFSNDNASTAIIVNLSGSEQKIKTTDVFKTGGNYERIAAAATDYIANDGDVLKKNSSVPATLTVKEYSITKITSNYVPDAQPVVSISASGATTFCQGDSVNLDAGGGYFAYQWSTGETSRKIWAKNSGDYWIRVWDEKAGYWAADTIKVTANSLPETPTIKNTGKDTFCAGSNTVLIPKKLDPTATYVWSNGFTGTELTVTTPGNYQLTVIDQNGCASVSLPASIVVHPLPQAIVNPSGPLAFCDGGSVTLDAGSGFKSYKWSNGKYGQILTVKDAGAYSVTITDYNSCVNTSAATQVTIYPLPSTNVTVNGPTAFCEGSKSTYLVAPSGYASYQWVKGGNNISGATDKKYYPISSGTYKVTITDNFNCQNQSDGVVATMLNLPKAKVTIDGSKNICNGETRTLTASAGSGYSYQWLKNSVNINGATQMSYVVSTAGDFKCKVTDANGCKENSKITTITSICKEAETGDNPGSRTTLSIYPNPTANVVFLQADFNDQVPTATLEITNLLGALVYSEQLALQGTLFQRELSLTEQFTNGVYVAIVRCGSQVAMSKFVVAGKR
;
A
#
# COMPACT_ATOMS: atom_id res chain seq x y z
N MET A 1 18.43 -16.84 -92.44
CA MET A 1 19.56 -16.24 -91.67
C MET A 1 19.28 -16.03 -90.19
N ARG A 2 18.31 -15.20 -89.75
CA ARG A 2 18.09 -14.90 -88.31
C ARG A 2 17.93 -16.14 -87.40
N ALA A 3 17.22 -17.18 -87.85
CA ALA A 3 17.08 -18.43 -87.09
C ALA A 3 18.40 -19.20 -86.89
N ILE A 4 19.31 -19.16 -87.88
CA ILE A 4 20.62 -19.86 -87.82
C ILE A 4 21.56 -19.13 -86.85
N LEU A 5 21.53 -17.79 -86.83
CA LEU A 5 22.28 -16.97 -85.86
C LEU A 5 21.80 -17.14 -84.41
N SER A 6 20.50 -17.39 -84.19
CA SER A 6 19.97 -17.73 -82.87
C SER A 6 20.52 -19.07 -82.38
N HIS A 7 20.42 -20.11 -83.21
CA HIS A 7 20.83 -21.48 -82.84
C HIS A 7 22.35 -21.64 -82.66
N LEU A 8 23.15 -20.85 -83.37
CA LEU A 8 24.61 -20.77 -83.14
C LEU A 8 24.95 -20.07 -81.82
N ARG A 9 24.22 -19.02 -81.43
CA ARG A 9 24.44 -18.34 -80.14
C ARG A 9 24.12 -19.26 -78.95
N THR A 10 23.01 -20.01 -78.97
CA THR A 10 22.68 -20.95 -77.89
C THR A 10 23.70 -22.08 -77.77
N LYS A 11 24.19 -22.65 -78.88
CA LYS A 11 25.23 -23.69 -78.81
C LYS A 11 26.60 -23.15 -78.37
N LEU A 12 26.97 -21.93 -78.75
CA LEU A 12 28.21 -21.31 -78.26
C LEU A 12 28.12 -21.03 -76.75
N LEU A 13 27.00 -20.47 -76.28
CA LEU A 13 26.76 -20.22 -74.85
C LEU A 13 26.69 -21.51 -74.03
N PHE A 14 26.03 -22.57 -74.53
CA PHE A 14 25.94 -23.84 -73.82
C PHE A 14 27.30 -24.55 -73.74
N ASN A 15 28.10 -24.50 -74.81
CA ASN A 15 29.48 -25.02 -74.76
C ASN A 15 30.42 -24.14 -73.92
N LEU A 16 30.25 -22.81 -73.89
CA LEU A 16 31.00 -21.95 -72.97
C LEU A 16 30.62 -22.24 -71.52
N LEU A 17 29.34 -22.48 -71.24
CA LEU A 17 28.84 -22.84 -69.91
C LEU A 17 29.38 -24.20 -69.48
N ILE A 18 29.39 -25.20 -70.38
CA ILE A 18 30.01 -26.51 -70.13
C ILE A 18 31.52 -26.37 -69.90
N VAL A 19 32.24 -25.55 -70.68
CA VAL A 19 33.67 -25.27 -70.47
C VAL A 19 33.92 -24.51 -69.15
N LEU A 20 33.03 -23.60 -68.74
CA LEU A 20 33.08 -22.94 -67.42
C LEU A 20 32.75 -23.89 -66.26
N ILE A 21 31.89 -24.89 -66.49
CA ILE A 21 31.57 -25.96 -65.52
C ILE A 21 32.75 -26.95 -65.39
N PHE A 22 33.40 -27.33 -66.50
CA PHE A 22 34.60 -28.17 -66.47
C PHE A 22 35.85 -27.43 -65.98
N LEU A 23 36.00 -26.13 -66.24
CA LEU A 23 37.05 -25.30 -65.61
C LEU A 23 36.83 -25.08 -64.10
N LYS A 24 35.64 -25.37 -63.58
CA LYS A 24 35.39 -25.49 -62.13
C LYS A 24 35.66 -26.90 -61.57
N ALA A 25 35.91 -27.91 -62.41
CA ALA A 25 36.08 -29.30 -61.99
C ALA A 25 37.54 -29.66 -61.69
N ASP A 26 38.52 -28.99 -62.31
CA ASP A 26 39.94 -29.08 -61.91
C ASP A 26 40.24 -28.06 -60.81
N GLY A 27 39.89 -28.43 -59.58
CA GLY A 27 40.04 -27.60 -58.39
C GLY A 27 41.49 -27.29 -58.03
N PHE A 28 42.05 -26.23 -58.60
CA PHE A 28 43.06 -25.43 -57.90
C PHE A 28 42.42 -24.88 -56.63
N ALA A 29 42.54 -25.64 -55.53
CA ALA A 29 42.09 -25.21 -54.22
C ALA A 29 42.75 -23.87 -53.88
N GLN A 30 41.96 -22.80 -53.93
CA GLN A 30 42.42 -21.46 -53.63
C GLN A 30 43.02 -21.47 -52.23
N THR A 31 44.27 -21.01 -52.11
CA THR A 31 44.86 -20.80 -50.80
C THR A 31 44.27 -19.53 -50.23
N ILE A 32 43.66 -19.64 -49.06
CA ILE A 32 43.01 -18.56 -48.32
C ILE A 32 44.10 -17.78 -47.59
N ASP A 33 44.13 -16.47 -47.81
CA ASP A 33 45.03 -15.57 -47.10
C ASP A 33 44.45 -15.25 -45.73
N MET A 34 45.26 -15.44 -44.68
CA MET A 34 44.86 -15.23 -43.29
C MET A 34 45.58 -13.99 -42.75
N GLN A 35 44.83 -13.07 -42.15
CA GLN A 35 45.36 -11.83 -41.58
C GLN A 35 44.77 -11.57 -40.20
N LEU A 36 45.50 -10.83 -39.37
CA LEU A 36 45.05 -10.41 -38.04
C LEU A 36 44.30 -9.08 -38.12
N SER A 37 43.18 -9.01 -37.42
CA SER A 37 42.54 -7.74 -37.08
C SER A 37 43.25 -7.07 -35.89
N ASN A 38 42.73 -5.89 -35.54
CA ASN A 38 43.14 -5.07 -34.43
C ASN A 38 43.31 -5.85 -33.11
N ARG A 39 44.45 -5.65 -32.43
CA ARG A 39 44.77 -6.27 -31.14
C ARG A 39 43.95 -5.61 -30.02
N ARG A 40 43.19 -6.39 -29.27
CA ARG A 40 42.41 -6.00 -28.08
C ARG A 40 42.93 -6.66 -26.82
N SER A 41 42.59 -6.14 -25.65
CA SER A 41 42.99 -6.76 -24.38
C SER A 41 42.07 -7.93 -24.00
N VAL A 42 42.63 -8.98 -23.41
CA VAL A 42 41.87 -10.10 -22.81
C VAL A 42 42.32 -10.27 -21.37
N LYS A 43 41.36 -10.47 -20.46
CA LYS A 43 41.65 -10.75 -19.06
C LYS A 43 42.25 -12.16 -18.91
N PRO A 44 43.24 -12.37 -18.01
CA PRO A 44 43.77 -13.72 -17.74
C PRO A 44 42.71 -14.72 -17.25
N ASP A 45 41.65 -14.20 -16.61
CA ASP A 45 40.52 -14.92 -16.05
C ASP A 45 39.23 -14.75 -16.89
N TRP A 46 39.37 -14.53 -18.20
CA TRP A 46 38.24 -14.34 -19.12
C TRP A 46 37.35 -15.57 -19.30
N PHE A 47 37.93 -16.78 -19.29
CA PHE A 47 37.19 -18.04 -19.46
C PHE A 47 37.00 -18.78 -18.13
N GLY A 48 35.75 -19.11 -17.85
CA GLY A 48 35.29 -19.84 -16.67
C GLY A 48 34.30 -20.96 -16.99
N ILE A 49 33.81 -21.61 -15.94
CA ILE A 49 32.89 -22.73 -16.06
C ILE A 49 31.90 -22.77 -14.88
N GLY A 50 30.64 -23.08 -15.17
CA GLY A 50 29.61 -23.31 -14.15
C GLY A 50 29.76 -24.68 -13.49
N SER A 51 29.15 -24.82 -12.31
CA SER A 51 29.16 -26.06 -11.51
C SER A 51 27.75 -26.60 -11.19
N GLN A 52 26.72 -26.37 -12.02
CA GLN A 52 25.32 -26.63 -11.59
C GLN A 52 25.08 -28.08 -11.21
N ASN A 53 25.41 -29.03 -12.10
CA ASN A 53 25.10 -30.45 -11.84
C ASN A 53 25.90 -31.03 -10.65
N THR A 54 27.05 -30.45 -10.29
CA THR A 54 27.81 -30.85 -9.08
C THR A 54 27.10 -30.50 -7.79
N THR A 55 26.09 -29.63 -7.85
CA THR A 55 25.22 -29.29 -6.73
C THR A 55 23.91 -30.08 -6.71
N ARG A 56 23.61 -30.88 -7.76
CA ARG A 56 22.34 -31.62 -7.91
C ARG A 56 22.59 -33.13 -7.95
N ASP A 57 21.51 -33.90 -7.79
CA ASP A 57 21.46 -35.33 -8.15
C ASP A 57 22.53 -36.21 -7.49
N GLY A 58 22.91 -35.95 -6.24
CA GLY A 58 23.81 -36.82 -5.47
C GLY A 58 25.28 -36.82 -5.89
N MET A 59 25.65 -35.99 -6.87
CA MET A 59 27.04 -35.61 -7.14
C MET A 59 27.47 -34.51 -6.16
N TYR A 60 28.78 -34.40 -5.93
CA TYR A 60 29.35 -33.44 -4.99
C TYR A 60 30.60 -32.75 -5.55
N ILE A 61 30.81 -31.49 -5.15
CA ILE A 61 31.80 -30.57 -5.71
C ILE A 61 33.26 -31.03 -5.50
N ASP A 62 33.52 -31.91 -4.54
CA ASP A 62 34.80 -32.56 -4.27
C ASP A 62 34.83 -34.06 -4.64
N HIS A 63 33.97 -34.50 -5.57
CA HIS A 63 33.98 -35.88 -6.07
C HIS A 63 35.35 -36.23 -6.68
N PRO A 64 36.00 -37.37 -6.34
CA PRO A 64 37.36 -37.67 -6.81
C PRO A 64 37.53 -37.62 -8.33
N ASP A 65 36.58 -38.17 -9.09
CA ASP A 65 36.60 -38.11 -10.55
C ASP A 65 36.39 -36.68 -11.09
N LEU A 66 35.61 -35.84 -10.40
CA LEU A 66 35.46 -34.42 -10.77
C LEU A 66 36.79 -33.67 -10.53
N LEU A 67 37.44 -33.91 -9.40
CA LEU A 67 38.75 -33.33 -9.09
C LEU A 67 39.83 -33.82 -10.07
N GLN A 68 39.72 -35.04 -10.59
CA GLN A 68 40.60 -35.56 -11.64
C GLN A 68 40.39 -34.84 -12.99
N HIS A 69 39.16 -34.45 -13.35
CA HIS A 69 38.81 -33.97 -14.69
C HIS A 69 38.54 -32.46 -14.81
N ALA A 70 38.19 -31.76 -13.73
CA ALA A 70 38.00 -30.31 -13.77
C ALA A 70 39.28 -29.53 -14.14
N PRO A 71 40.50 -29.91 -13.70
CA PRO A 71 41.73 -29.24 -14.12
C PRO A 71 41.99 -29.36 -15.63
N ASP A 72 41.58 -30.45 -16.29
CA ASP A 72 41.72 -30.63 -17.74
C ASP A 72 41.01 -29.52 -18.54
N MET A 73 39.91 -28.96 -18.02
CA MET A 73 39.14 -27.88 -18.67
C MET A 73 39.87 -26.53 -18.64
N ASN A 74 40.92 -26.41 -17.81
CA ASN A 74 41.77 -25.23 -17.65
C ASN A 74 41.01 -23.92 -17.33
N ALA A 75 39.77 -24.00 -16.83
CA ALA A 75 38.94 -22.86 -16.51
C ALA A 75 39.59 -22.00 -15.42
N LYS A 76 39.61 -20.68 -15.62
CA LYS A 76 40.25 -19.72 -14.69
C LYS A 76 39.26 -19.09 -13.70
N VAL A 77 37.96 -19.28 -13.95
CA VAL A 77 36.87 -18.94 -13.05
C VAL A 77 35.97 -20.16 -12.86
N ILE A 78 35.50 -20.40 -11.64
CA ILE A 78 34.42 -21.38 -11.38
C ILE A 78 33.25 -20.67 -10.71
N ARG A 79 32.09 -20.71 -11.37
CA ARG A 79 30.84 -20.17 -10.85
C ARG A 79 30.19 -21.18 -9.91
N PHE A 80 30.02 -20.80 -8.64
CA PHE A 80 29.49 -21.67 -7.58
C PHE A 80 28.66 -20.88 -6.54
N PRO A 81 27.50 -21.42 -6.09
CA PRO A 81 26.69 -22.41 -6.81
C PRO A 81 26.29 -21.89 -8.20
N SER A 82 25.87 -22.76 -9.11
CA SER A 82 25.50 -22.36 -10.48
C SER A 82 24.11 -22.85 -10.85
N GLY A 83 23.47 -22.17 -11.81
CA GLY A 83 22.09 -22.41 -12.23
C GLY A 83 21.08 -21.94 -11.19
N GLY A 84 19.81 -22.19 -11.50
CA GLY A 84 18.68 -21.88 -10.61
C GLY A 84 18.91 -22.28 -9.15
N ASN A 85 19.51 -23.45 -8.93
CA ASN A 85 19.95 -24.00 -7.63
C ASN A 85 20.56 -22.96 -6.67
N SER A 86 21.32 -21.99 -7.18
CA SER A 86 21.92 -20.89 -6.39
C SER A 86 20.90 -20.08 -5.57
N ASN A 87 19.67 -19.94 -6.06
CA ASN A 87 18.58 -19.26 -5.37
C ASN A 87 18.04 -19.99 -4.13
N TRP A 88 18.44 -21.25 -3.90
CA TRP A 88 17.94 -22.06 -2.77
C TRP A 88 19.05 -22.62 -1.87
N TRP A 89 20.32 -22.44 -2.25
CA TRP A 89 21.47 -23.02 -1.53
C TRP A 89 21.70 -22.35 -0.17
N ASP A 90 21.91 -23.17 0.85
CA ASP A 90 22.37 -22.79 2.18
C ASP A 90 23.80 -23.31 2.41
N TRP A 91 24.74 -22.37 2.41
CA TRP A 91 26.17 -22.62 2.49
C TRP A 91 26.62 -23.33 3.78
N LYS A 92 25.89 -23.20 4.89
CA LYS A 92 26.25 -23.87 6.16
C LYS A 92 25.84 -25.34 6.18
N THR A 93 24.78 -25.69 5.47
CA THR A 93 24.25 -27.07 5.39
C THR A 93 24.59 -27.76 4.08
N GLY A 94 25.24 -27.07 3.14
CA GLY A 94 25.57 -27.54 1.79
C GLY A 94 24.35 -27.88 0.92
N TRP A 95 23.13 -27.69 1.43
CA TRP A 95 21.90 -28.21 0.88
C TRP A 95 20.98 -27.09 0.38
N PHE A 96 19.87 -27.46 -0.26
CA PHE A 96 18.84 -26.52 -0.68
C PHE A 96 17.71 -26.43 0.35
N VAL A 97 17.25 -25.21 0.64
CA VAL A 97 16.16 -24.95 1.58
C VAL A 97 14.81 -25.04 0.86
N ASP A 98 14.00 -26.04 1.22
CA ASP A 98 12.58 -26.27 0.86
C ASP A 98 12.12 -25.65 -0.48
N ASP A 99 12.70 -26.11 -1.59
CA ASP A 99 12.09 -25.98 -2.92
C ASP A 99 10.92 -26.98 -3.03
N PRO A 100 9.68 -26.57 -3.37
CA PRO A 100 8.57 -27.50 -3.61
C PRO A 100 8.83 -28.55 -4.71
N ASN A 101 9.89 -28.40 -5.51
CA ASN A 101 10.33 -29.34 -6.53
C ASN A 101 11.47 -30.29 -6.10
N VAL A 102 12.09 -30.07 -4.92
CA VAL A 102 13.16 -30.91 -4.37
C VAL A 102 12.64 -31.67 -3.13
N PRO A 103 12.81 -32.99 -3.02
CA PRO A 103 12.33 -33.73 -1.86
C PRO A 103 12.95 -33.23 -0.53
N PRO A 104 12.15 -33.07 0.55
CA PRO A 104 12.65 -32.57 1.82
C PRO A 104 13.70 -33.51 2.43
N HIS A 105 14.73 -32.91 3.03
CA HIS A 105 15.88 -33.62 3.58
C HIS A 105 15.49 -34.61 4.69
N ASN A 106 16.03 -35.84 4.62
CA ASN A 106 15.92 -36.83 5.69
C ASN A 106 17.04 -36.59 6.72
N PRO A 107 16.74 -36.10 7.95
CA PRO A 107 17.75 -35.75 8.95
C PRO A 107 18.58 -36.92 9.51
N ASN A 108 18.37 -38.15 9.01
CA ASN A 108 19.12 -39.35 9.41
C ASN A 108 20.11 -39.86 8.35
N GLN A 109 20.34 -39.13 7.25
CA GLN A 109 21.41 -39.43 6.29
C GLN A 109 22.63 -38.54 6.53
N ALA A 110 23.81 -39.08 6.24
CA ALA A 110 25.10 -38.39 6.29
C ALA A 110 25.84 -38.61 4.97
N PRO A 111 26.82 -37.76 4.60
CA PRO A 111 27.17 -36.45 5.15
C PRO A 111 26.58 -35.29 4.34
N VAL A 112 26.85 -34.06 4.78
CA VAL A 112 26.67 -32.84 4.00
C VAL A 112 27.69 -32.80 2.86
N TYR A 113 27.22 -32.54 1.64
CA TYR A 113 28.05 -32.29 0.47
C TYR A 113 27.79 -30.87 -0.05
N ASN A 114 28.71 -30.31 -0.86
CA ASN A 114 28.59 -28.97 -1.46
C ASN A 114 28.65 -27.81 -0.46
N THR A 115 29.52 -27.94 0.56
CA THR A 115 29.95 -26.82 1.41
C THR A 115 30.99 -25.93 0.73
N LEU A 116 31.30 -24.77 1.35
CA LEU A 116 32.44 -23.95 0.93
C LEU A 116 33.78 -24.67 1.12
N GLU A 117 33.91 -25.55 2.12
CA GLU A 117 35.10 -26.38 2.34
C GLU A 117 35.29 -27.42 1.24
N ASN A 118 34.21 -28.06 0.77
CA ASN A 118 34.29 -28.96 -0.38
C ASN A 118 34.63 -28.17 -1.66
N PHE A 119 33.99 -27.01 -1.87
CA PHE A 119 34.26 -26.16 -3.02
C PHE A 119 35.70 -25.64 -3.04
N LYS A 120 36.29 -25.35 -1.86
CA LYS A 120 37.70 -24.99 -1.72
C LYS A 120 38.64 -26.06 -2.27
N VAL A 121 38.32 -27.35 -2.15
CA VAL A 121 39.13 -28.43 -2.74
C VAL A 121 39.16 -28.30 -4.26
N LEU A 122 38.01 -28.08 -4.90
CA LEU A 122 37.94 -27.86 -6.36
C LEU A 122 38.69 -26.59 -6.79
N VAL A 123 38.58 -25.51 -6.01
CA VAL A 123 39.33 -24.26 -6.23
C VAL A 123 40.84 -24.49 -6.14
N ASP A 124 41.32 -25.27 -5.18
CA ASP A 124 42.75 -25.58 -5.03
C ASP A 124 43.30 -26.49 -6.14
N GLU A 125 42.55 -27.52 -6.55
CA GLU A 125 42.97 -28.43 -7.63
C GLU A 125 42.97 -27.75 -9.02
N THR A 126 42.09 -26.76 -9.24
CA THR A 126 42.01 -26.03 -10.52
C THR A 126 42.83 -24.74 -10.55
N GLY A 127 43.10 -24.14 -9.38
CA GLY A 127 43.68 -22.80 -9.27
C GLY A 127 42.76 -21.67 -9.78
N ALA A 128 41.47 -21.95 -9.93
CA ALA A 128 40.49 -21.01 -10.49
C ALA A 128 39.98 -20.02 -9.44
N VAL A 129 39.64 -18.80 -9.87
CA VAL A 129 39.01 -17.81 -9.01
C VAL A 129 37.50 -18.10 -8.89
N PRO A 130 36.93 -18.11 -7.68
CA PRO A 130 35.48 -18.23 -7.51
C PRO A 130 34.69 -17.06 -8.11
N LEU A 131 33.55 -17.39 -8.73
CA LEU A 131 32.44 -16.48 -8.94
C LEU A 131 31.28 -16.93 -8.05
N PHE A 132 31.01 -16.17 -6.99
CA PHE A 132 30.00 -16.50 -5.99
C PHE A 132 28.62 -16.00 -6.43
N ALA A 133 27.72 -16.92 -6.82
CA ALA A 133 26.32 -16.57 -7.05
C ALA A 133 25.56 -16.56 -5.71
N LEU A 134 25.13 -15.38 -5.27
CA LEU A 134 24.49 -15.19 -3.96
C LEU A 134 23.01 -15.57 -4.00
N ASN A 135 22.59 -16.31 -2.97
CA ASN A 135 21.17 -16.60 -2.75
C ASN A 135 20.45 -15.33 -2.26
N MET A 136 19.61 -14.73 -3.12
CA MET A 136 18.75 -13.58 -2.77
C MET A 136 17.28 -13.94 -2.52
N ILE A 137 16.93 -15.23 -2.57
CA ILE A 137 15.54 -15.71 -2.56
C ILE A 137 15.18 -16.38 -1.23
N SER A 138 15.91 -17.42 -0.82
CA SER A 138 15.69 -18.08 0.49
C SER A 138 16.66 -17.62 1.59
N SER A 139 17.47 -16.58 1.33
CA SER A 139 18.49 -16.09 2.24
C SER A 139 18.45 -14.56 2.46
N THR A 140 19.43 -14.04 3.21
CA THR A 140 19.53 -12.60 3.52
C THR A 140 20.95 -12.08 3.31
N LEU A 141 21.08 -10.78 3.01
CA LEU A 141 22.36 -10.10 2.83
C LEU A 141 23.37 -10.39 3.96
N ALA A 142 22.93 -10.33 5.23
CA ALA A 142 23.80 -10.60 6.37
C ALA A 142 24.34 -12.06 6.38
N TYR A 143 23.51 -13.02 5.97
CA TYR A 143 23.90 -14.43 5.89
C TYR A 143 24.82 -14.74 4.69
N GLN A 144 24.64 -14.01 3.58
CA GLN A 144 25.51 -14.09 2.41
C GLN A 144 26.84 -13.34 2.61
N LEU A 145 26.87 -12.26 3.41
CA LEU A 145 28.14 -11.63 3.84
C LEU A 145 28.92 -12.53 4.80
N GLU A 146 28.24 -13.25 5.71
CA GLU A 146 28.88 -14.28 6.55
C GLU A 146 29.50 -15.40 5.68
N MET A 147 28.79 -15.83 4.63
CA MET A 147 29.27 -16.80 3.63
C MET A 147 30.55 -16.32 2.94
N LEU A 148 30.57 -15.08 2.43
CA LEU A 148 31.74 -14.50 1.76
C LEU A 148 32.92 -14.32 2.72
N HIS A 149 32.69 -13.87 3.96
CA HIS A 149 33.77 -13.80 4.96
C HIS A 149 34.28 -15.18 5.35
N TYR A 150 33.43 -16.21 5.35
CA TYR A 150 33.89 -17.57 5.58
C TYR A 150 34.73 -18.09 4.41
N ALA A 151 34.32 -17.84 3.17
CA ALA A 151 35.09 -18.15 1.97
C ALA A 151 36.48 -17.48 1.98
N ASP A 152 36.54 -16.18 2.28
CA ASP A 152 37.80 -15.43 2.47
C ASP A 152 38.66 -16.05 3.60
N SER A 153 38.05 -16.44 4.72
CA SER A 153 38.76 -17.10 5.84
C SER A 153 39.32 -18.50 5.51
N LEU A 154 38.71 -19.19 4.53
CA LEU A 154 39.25 -20.44 3.96
C LEU A 154 40.39 -20.17 2.96
N GLY A 155 40.60 -18.91 2.55
CA GLY A 155 41.60 -18.50 1.56
C GLY A 155 41.10 -18.53 0.12
N MET A 156 39.79 -18.39 -0.12
CA MET A 156 39.22 -18.16 -1.45
C MET A 156 39.21 -16.67 -1.80
N GLU A 157 39.61 -16.31 -3.02
CA GLU A 157 39.57 -14.91 -3.46
C GLU A 157 38.11 -14.46 -3.70
N VAL A 158 37.59 -13.58 -2.82
CA VAL A 158 36.27 -12.96 -2.99
C VAL A 158 36.38 -11.83 -4.02
N LYS A 159 36.42 -12.20 -5.30
CA LYS A 159 36.66 -11.29 -6.43
C LYS A 159 35.43 -11.05 -7.30
N TYR A 160 34.70 -12.11 -7.65
CA TYR A 160 33.54 -12.05 -8.53
C TYR A 160 32.30 -12.50 -7.77
N ILE A 161 31.27 -11.64 -7.75
CA ILE A 161 30.02 -11.87 -7.03
C ILE A 161 28.86 -11.58 -7.97
N GLU A 162 27.89 -12.49 -8.04
CA GLU A 162 26.67 -12.36 -8.85
C GLU A 162 25.45 -12.37 -7.94
N LEU A 163 24.53 -11.44 -8.17
CA LEU A 163 23.40 -11.18 -7.28
C LEU A 163 22.14 -11.95 -7.71
N GLY A 164 22.07 -13.22 -7.30
CA GLY A 164 20.97 -14.13 -7.64
C GLY A 164 21.15 -14.81 -8.98
N ASN A 165 20.08 -15.44 -9.48
CA ASN A 165 20.08 -16.16 -10.75
C ASN A 165 18.69 -16.09 -11.42
N GLU A 166 18.62 -15.48 -12.61
CA GLU A 166 17.51 -15.59 -13.57
C GLU A 166 16.13 -15.09 -13.11
N PHE A 167 16.07 -14.01 -12.31
CA PHE A 167 14.80 -13.45 -11.80
C PHE A 167 13.86 -12.90 -12.89
N TYR A 168 14.36 -12.70 -14.10
CA TYR A 168 13.59 -12.39 -15.29
C TYR A 168 12.75 -13.58 -15.83
N LEU A 169 13.01 -14.82 -15.40
CA LEU A 169 12.25 -16.02 -15.80
C LEU A 169 10.90 -16.14 -15.08
N ALA A 170 10.75 -15.52 -13.92
CA ALA A 170 9.59 -15.71 -13.06
C ALA A 170 8.35 -15.01 -13.65
N GLU A 171 7.33 -15.76 -14.06
CA GLU A 171 6.07 -15.19 -14.57
C GLU A 171 5.00 -15.00 -13.48
N GLU A 172 4.06 -14.08 -13.73
CA GLU A 172 2.93 -13.78 -12.84
C GLU A 172 1.97 -14.96 -12.71
N GLU A 173 1.76 -15.72 -13.80
CA GLU A 173 0.87 -16.89 -13.84
C GLU A 173 1.46 -18.12 -13.14
N ASP A 174 2.79 -18.23 -13.04
CA ASP A 174 3.48 -19.37 -12.41
C ASP A 174 3.35 -19.37 -10.87
N SER A 175 2.92 -18.26 -10.25
CA SER A 175 2.85 -18.07 -8.80
C SER A 175 4.17 -18.36 -8.04
N SER A 176 5.30 -18.28 -8.73
CA SER A 176 6.61 -18.68 -8.20
C SER A 176 7.05 -17.79 -7.03
N TYR A 177 7.74 -18.39 -6.05
CA TYR A 177 8.28 -17.66 -4.90
C TYR A 177 9.23 -16.53 -5.33
N ILE A 178 9.98 -16.72 -6.43
CA ILE A 178 10.84 -15.70 -7.04
C ILE A 178 10.02 -14.48 -7.47
N TYR A 179 8.90 -14.66 -8.18
CA TYR A 179 8.02 -13.55 -8.57
C TYR A 179 7.47 -12.80 -7.35
N SER A 180 7.20 -13.51 -6.25
CA SER A 180 6.68 -12.88 -5.02
C SER A 180 7.70 -11.98 -4.30
N ILE A 181 9.01 -12.21 -4.49
CA ILE A 181 10.09 -11.38 -3.92
C ILE A 181 10.47 -10.27 -4.89
N PHE A 182 10.62 -10.60 -6.18
CA PHE A 182 10.98 -9.68 -7.25
C PHE A 182 9.88 -9.66 -8.33
N PRO A 183 8.75 -8.97 -8.10
CA PRO A 183 7.65 -8.92 -9.06
C PRO A 183 8.00 -8.13 -10.34
N ASP A 184 9.04 -7.30 -10.30
CA ASP A 184 9.56 -6.52 -11.43
C ASP A 184 11.07 -6.25 -11.29
N ALA A 185 11.67 -5.74 -12.37
CA ALA A 185 13.09 -5.44 -12.44
C ALA A 185 13.48 -4.25 -11.55
N GLN A 186 12.59 -3.27 -11.37
CA GLN A 186 12.83 -2.11 -10.50
C GLN A 186 12.97 -2.54 -9.02
N THR A 187 12.12 -3.45 -8.56
CA THR A 187 12.16 -4.00 -7.19
C THR A 187 13.45 -4.76 -6.95
N TYR A 188 13.88 -5.57 -7.93
CA TYR A 188 15.20 -6.21 -7.89
C TYR A 188 16.34 -5.17 -7.86
N GLY A 189 16.33 -4.16 -8.74
CA GLY A 189 17.36 -3.10 -8.80
C GLY A 189 17.54 -2.35 -7.48
N ILE A 190 16.44 -1.97 -6.81
CA ILE A 190 16.47 -1.31 -5.50
C ILE A 190 17.09 -2.19 -4.40
N VAL A 191 16.89 -3.51 -4.46
CA VAL A 191 17.47 -4.45 -3.49
C VAL A 191 18.93 -4.75 -3.84
N ALA A 192 19.24 -5.02 -5.10
CA ALA A 192 20.58 -5.27 -5.61
C ALA A 192 21.53 -4.12 -5.26
N SER A 193 21.13 -2.86 -5.49
CA SER A 193 21.94 -1.67 -5.16
C SER A 193 22.40 -1.65 -3.70
N LYS A 194 21.49 -1.97 -2.76
CA LYS A 194 21.80 -2.04 -1.32
C LYS A 194 22.72 -3.20 -0.96
N TRP A 195 22.61 -4.32 -1.69
CA TRP A 195 23.53 -5.44 -1.53
C TRP A 195 24.92 -5.07 -2.07
N ILE A 196 25.00 -4.41 -3.23
CA ILE A 196 26.26 -3.93 -3.83
C ILE A 196 26.98 -2.98 -2.87
N ASP A 197 26.32 -1.91 -2.41
CA ASP A 197 26.88 -0.96 -1.43
C ASP A 197 27.46 -1.67 -0.20
N SER A 198 26.72 -2.63 0.34
CA SER A 198 27.14 -3.38 1.53
C SER A 198 28.24 -4.39 1.23
N ILE A 199 28.32 -4.96 0.03
CA ILE A 199 29.37 -5.89 -0.38
C ILE A 199 30.67 -5.12 -0.57
N HIS A 200 30.67 -4.02 -1.32
CA HIS A 200 31.85 -3.14 -1.48
C HIS A 200 32.34 -2.58 -0.13
N ALA A 201 31.45 -2.36 0.85
CA ALA A 201 31.85 -1.92 2.19
C ALA A 201 32.63 -2.99 2.99
N HIS A 202 32.47 -4.28 2.68
CA HIS A 202 33.19 -5.39 3.32
C HIS A 202 34.34 -5.93 2.45
N PHE A 203 34.19 -5.87 1.13
CA PHE A 203 35.13 -6.35 0.11
C PHE A 203 35.33 -5.26 -0.97
N PRO A 204 36.14 -4.21 -0.72
CA PRO A 204 36.27 -3.06 -1.63
C PRO A 204 36.86 -3.36 -3.02
N GLU A 205 37.57 -4.49 -3.16
CA GLU A 205 38.18 -4.93 -4.42
C GLU A 205 37.30 -5.95 -5.17
N ALA A 206 36.20 -6.41 -4.56
CA ALA A 206 35.27 -7.35 -5.20
C ALA A 206 34.41 -6.63 -6.23
N LYS A 207 34.18 -7.30 -7.37
CA LYS A 207 33.24 -6.86 -8.38
C LYS A 207 31.90 -7.53 -8.20
N VAL A 208 30.83 -6.75 -8.33
CA VAL A 208 29.46 -7.22 -8.10
C VAL A 208 28.62 -7.03 -9.37
N ALA A 209 28.02 -8.13 -9.84
CA ALA A 209 27.18 -8.15 -11.02
C ALA A 209 25.69 -8.33 -10.67
N ALA A 210 24.83 -7.56 -11.35
CA ALA A 210 23.38 -7.71 -11.27
C ALA A 210 22.83 -8.54 -12.44
N GLN A 211 21.72 -9.23 -12.22
CA GLN A 211 21.03 -10.07 -13.19
C GLN A 211 20.41 -9.25 -14.32
N GLY A 212 21.01 -9.27 -15.51
CA GLY A 212 20.39 -8.82 -16.76
C GLY A 212 19.66 -9.96 -17.47
N ALA A 213 18.85 -9.65 -18.48
CA ALA A 213 18.05 -10.62 -19.22
C ALA A 213 18.31 -10.52 -20.73
N PHE A 214 19.09 -11.47 -21.27
CA PHE A 214 19.33 -11.58 -22.71
C PHE A 214 17.99 -11.61 -23.49
N ASN A 215 17.81 -10.65 -24.41
CA ASN A 215 16.54 -10.45 -25.09
C ASN A 215 16.13 -11.67 -25.92
N ARG A 216 14.91 -12.16 -25.70
CA ARG A 216 14.25 -13.16 -26.55
C ARG A 216 12.81 -12.75 -26.77
N ASN A 217 12.44 -12.61 -28.05
CA ASN A 217 11.26 -11.88 -28.56
C ASN A 217 9.85 -12.34 -28.10
N ASN A 218 9.71 -13.25 -27.13
CA ASN A 218 8.43 -13.89 -26.78
C ASN A 218 7.97 -13.72 -25.31
N GLN A 219 8.72 -13.08 -24.41
CA GLN A 219 8.29 -12.86 -23.01
C GLN A 219 8.40 -11.38 -22.60
N SER A 220 7.26 -10.73 -22.33
CA SER A 220 7.15 -9.29 -22.02
C SER A 220 8.03 -8.86 -20.83
N ARG A 221 8.15 -9.71 -19.81
CA ARG A 221 9.01 -9.49 -18.65
C ARG A 221 10.48 -9.37 -19.03
N ARG A 222 11.01 -10.29 -19.86
CA ARG A 222 12.43 -10.29 -20.27
C ARG A 222 12.76 -9.09 -21.14
N VAL A 223 11.93 -8.82 -22.16
CA VAL A 223 12.11 -7.73 -23.12
C VAL A 223 12.24 -6.37 -22.43
N LEU A 224 11.53 -6.17 -21.31
CA LEU A 224 11.57 -4.92 -20.53
C LEU A 224 12.56 -4.95 -19.36
N TRP A 225 13.13 -6.11 -19.02
CA TRP A 225 13.87 -6.31 -17.76
C TRP A 225 15.07 -5.37 -17.64
N ASP A 226 15.98 -5.35 -18.61
CA ASP A 226 17.21 -4.57 -18.53
C ASP A 226 16.97 -3.06 -18.54
N GLY A 227 16.06 -2.59 -19.40
CA GLY A 227 15.67 -1.19 -19.44
C GLY A 227 15.15 -0.72 -18.09
N ASN A 228 14.21 -1.49 -17.51
CA ASN A 228 13.60 -1.22 -16.21
C ASN A 228 14.57 -1.38 -15.03
N LEU A 229 15.47 -2.38 -15.08
CA LEU A 229 16.50 -2.60 -14.06
C LEU A 229 17.39 -1.36 -13.93
N LEU A 230 17.87 -0.85 -15.07
CA LEU A 230 18.78 0.28 -15.14
C LEU A 230 18.14 1.63 -14.76
N GLU A 231 16.81 1.71 -14.55
CA GLU A 231 16.15 2.87 -13.95
C GLU A 231 16.40 2.99 -12.44
N THR A 232 16.76 1.89 -11.75
CA THR A 232 16.81 1.83 -10.28
C THR A 232 18.05 1.15 -9.71
N LEU A 233 18.79 0.38 -10.52
CA LEU A 233 20.05 -0.22 -10.12
C LEU A 233 21.16 0.85 -10.02
N GLU A 234 21.90 0.86 -8.92
CA GLU A 234 23.06 1.71 -8.69
C GLU A 234 24.21 0.87 -8.10
N GLY A 235 25.44 1.35 -8.30
CA GLY A 235 26.66 0.76 -7.74
C GLY A 235 27.27 -0.42 -8.51
N GLU A 236 26.54 -1.06 -9.42
CA GLU A 236 26.92 -2.32 -10.08
C GLU A 236 28.26 -2.23 -10.82
N ASP A 237 29.10 -3.26 -10.78
CA ASP A 237 30.34 -3.32 -11.61
C ASP A 237 30.07 -3.93 -12.99
N ALA A 238 29.12 -4.87 -13.04
CA ALA A 238 28.77 -5.63 -14.22
C ALA A 238 27.27 -5.97 -14.31
N ILE A 239 26.84 -6.36 -15.51
CA ILE A 239 25.56 -7.02 -15.75
C ILE A 239 25.81 -8.46 -16.22
N THR A 240 25.05 -9.42 -15.70
CA THR A 240 25.12 -10.82 -16.16
C THR A 240 24.12 -11.12 -17.27
N PHE A 241 24.48 -12.03 -18.17
CA PHE A 241 23.56 -12.58 -19.18
C PHE A 241 23.71 -14.10 -19.29
N HIS A 242 22.58 -14.79 -19.47
CA HIS A 242 22.56 -16.23 -19.77
C HIS A 242 22.15 -16.48 -21.23
N GLN A 243 23.02 -17.11 -22.00
CA GLN A 243 22.87 -17.21 -23.46
C GLN A 243 22.72 -18.67 -23.94
N TYR A 244 21.48 -19.09 -24.14
CA TYR A 244 21.13 -20.38 -24.73
C TYR A 244 20.32 -20.20 -26.01
N PHE A 245 20.49 -21.06 -27.02
CA PHE A 245 19.76 -20.94 -28.29
C PHE A 245 19.02 -22.21 -28.73
N SER A 246 17.89 -22.01 -29.39
CA SER A 246 17.23 -23.04 -30.20
C SER A 246 18.13 -23.45 -31.37
N ALA A 247 18.11 -24.73 -31.74
CA ALA A 247 18.81 -25.26 -32.89
C ALA A 247 18.16 -24.86 -34.23
N SER A 248 16.90 -24.44 -34.23
CA SER A 248 16.09 -24.25 -35.45
C SER A 248 15.11 -23.07 -35.38
N GLY A 249 14.70 -22.59 -36.56
CA GLY A 249 13.53 -21.71 -36.75
C GLY A 249 12.19 -22.46 -36.72
N THR A 250 12.24 -23.76 -36.39
CA THR A 250 11.07 -24.62 -36.18
C THR A 250 11.25 -25.35 -34.86
N GLU A 251 10.68 -24.81 -33.79
CA GLU A 251 10.37 -25.61 -32.60
C GLU A 251 9.63 -26.86 -33.07
N ALA A 252 10.29 -28.01 -32.93
CA ALA A 252 9.76 -29.31 -33.34
C ALA A 252 8.99 -29.34 -34.68
N LYS A 253 9.63 -29.87 -35.73
CA LYS A 253 8.91 -30.89 -36.53
C LYS A 253 8.64 -32.10 -35.64
N GLY A 254 7.68 -31.96 -34.72
CA GLY A 254 7.20 -33.00 -33.80
C GLY A 254 6.51 -34.16 -34.53
N GLU A 255 6.36 -34.05 -35.85
CA GLU A 255 5.87 -35.07 -36.76
C GLU A 255 6.90 -35.33 -37.87
N GLY A 256 8.02 -35.98 -37.53
CA GLY A 256 9.02 -36.37 -38.54
C GLY A 256 10.35 -36.90 -38.01
N ASP A 257 10.42 -38.23 -37.79
CA ASP A 257 11.62 -39.09 -37.68
C ASP A 257 12.73 -38.81 -36.63
N GLY A 258 12.89 -37.58 -36.13
CA GLY A 258 13.69 -37.24 -34.96
C GLY A 258 15.21 -37.25 -35.15
N LYS A 259 15.73 -37.03 -36.37
CA LYS A 259 17.17 -37.12 -36.67
C LYS A 259 17.82 -35.80 -37.05
N TYR A 260 18.86 -35.41 -36.30
CA TYR A 260 19.86 -34.46 -36.77
C TYR A 260 20.59 -35.04 -37.97
N ASN A 261 20.51 -34.36 -39.11
CA ASN A 261 21.07 -34.83 -40.37
C ASN A 261 21.85 -33.71 -41.07
N THR A 262 22.56 -34.07 -42.14
CA THR A 262 23.49 -33.17 -42.84
C THR A 262 22.84 -31.91 -43.43
N ASN A 263 21.52 -31.89 -43.64
CA ASN A 263 20.82 -30.70 -44.14
C ASN A 263 20.66 -29.64 -43.04
N ASP A 264 20.48 -30.06 -41.79
CA ASP A 264 20.21 -29.15 -40.66
C ASP A 264 21.50 -28.48 -40.15
N VAL A 265 22.66 -29.10 -40.41
CA VAL A 265 23.99 -28.63 -39.97
C VAL A 265 24.25 -27.18 -40.36
N VAL A 266 23.86 -26.77 -41.57
CA VAL A 266 24.15 -25.42 -42.09
C VAL A 266 23.32 -24.35 -41.37
N GLU A 267 22.03 -24.60 -41.13
CA GLU A 267 21.17 -23.71 -40.34
C GLU A 267 21.63 -23.67 -38.88
N PHE A 268 21.97 -24.83 -38.31
CA PHE A 268 22.39 -24.97 -36.93
C PHE A 268 23.68 -24.18 -36.63
N LEU A 269 24.72 -24.32 -37.47
CA LEU A 269 26.01 -23.62 -37.28
C LEU A 269 25.94 -22.10 -37.57
N TYR A 270 24.84 -21.60 -38.14
CA TYR A 270 24.57 -20.16 -38.24
C TYR A 270 24.08 -19.54 -36.93
N ARG A 271 23.43 -20.33 -36.06
CA ARG A 271 22.76 -19.85 -34.84
C ARG A 271 23.67 -18.98 -33.95
N PRO A 272 24.98 -19.28 -33.73
CA PRO A 272 25.89 -18.40 -32.99
C PRO A 272 26.10 -17.01 -33.60
N PHE A 273 26.07 -16.87 -34.93
CA PHE A 273 26.20 -15.57 -35.60
C PHE A 273 24.93 -14.73 -35.43
N LYS A 274 23.75 -15.36 -35.55
CA LYS A 274 22.45 -14.69 -35.30
C LYS A 274 22.33 -14.25 -33.83
N ALA A 275 22.73 -15.14 -32.92
CA ALA A 275 22.84 -14.89 -31.49
C ALA A 275 23.74 -13.70 -31.15
N TRP A 276 24.94 -13.67 -31.73
CA TRP A 276 25.89 -12.58 -31.53
C TRP A 276 25.37 -11.26 -32.07
N ASN A 277 24.75 -11.24 -33.25
CA ASN A 277 24.18 -10.02 -33.82
C ASN A 277 23.13 -9.41 -32.88
N ILE A 278 22.22 -10.21 -32.31
CA ILE A 278 21.23 -9.74 -31.31
C ILE A 278 21.97 -9.13 -30.11
N MET A 279 22.92 -9.84 -29.51
CA MET A 279 23.70 -9.36 -28.37
C MET A 279 24.43 -8.04 -28.65
N ALA A 280 25.03 -7.92 -29.84
CA ALA A 280 25.78 -6.74 -30.25
C ALA A 280 24.89 -5.53 -30.54
N THR A 281 23.68 -5.71 -31.06
CA THR A 281 22.79 -4.62 -31.47
C THR A 281 21.69 -4.27 -30.47
N GLU A 282 21.32 -5.19 -29.57
CA GLU A 282 20.20 -5.03 -28.64
C GLU A 282 20.66 -4.98 -27.18
N ASP A 283 21.35 -6.02 -26.68
CA ASP A 283 21.68 -6.12 -25.24
C ASP A 283 22.91 -5.26 -24.82
N LEU A 284 24.04 -5.39 -25.53
CA LEU A 284 25.27 -4.68 -25.19
C LEU A 284 25.15 -3.13 -25.20
N PRO A 285 24.31 -2.50 -26.04
CA PRO A 285 24.05 -1.06 -25.98
C PRO A 285 23.33 -0.59 -24.70
N LEU A 286 22.54 -1.45 -24.03
CA LEU A 286 21.82 -1.09 -22.79
C LEU A 286 22.79 -0.94 -21.61
N VAL A 287 23.84 -1.76 -21.57
CA VAL A 287 24.82 -1.77 -20.47
C VAL A 287 25.59 -0.44 -20.40
N ARG A 288 25.47 0.24 -19.25
CA ARG A 288 26.02 1.58 -18.99
C ARG A 288 27.51 1.72 -19.35
N PRO A 289 27.97 2.90 -19.82
CA PRO A 289 29.39 3.14 -20.11
C PRO A 289 30.29 2.83 -18.90
N GLY A 290 31.37 2.08 -19.14
CA GLY A 290 32.35 1.70 -18.13
C GLY A 290 31.96 0.52 -17.23
N LYS A 291 30.79 -0.10 -17.43
CA LYS A 291 30.39 -1.35 -16.75
C LYS A 291 30.78 -2.58 -17.57
N GLU A 292 31.11 -3.67 -16.89
CA GLU A 292 31.45 -4.96 -17.50
C GLU A 292 30.18 -5.77 -17.85
N VAL A 293 30.36 -6.76 -18.71
CA VAL A 293 29.36 -7.80 -19.00
C VAL A 293 29.98 -9.15 -18.70
N TRP A 294 29.25 -9.98 -17.95
CA TRP A 294 29.65 -11.35 -17.64
C TRP A 294 28.62 -12.31 -18.25
N ILE A 295 29.05 -13.21 -19.12
CA ILE A 295 28.19 -14.30 -19.58
C ILE A 295 28.31 -15.41 -18.54
N THR A 296 27.47 -15.39 -17.52
CA THR A 296 27.60 -16.30 -16.36
C THR A 296 27.01 -17.69 -16.63
N GLU A 297 26.25 -17.85 -17.72
CA GLU A 297 25.93 -19.15 -18.31
C GLU A 297 25.79 -19.05 -19.84
N TYR A 298 26.32 -20.03 -20.56
CA TYR A 298 25.94 -20.26 -21.96
C TYR A 298 26.14 -21.73 -22.35
N ASN A 299 25.23 -22.21 -23.22
CA ASN A 299 25.36 -23.46 -23.97
C ASN A 299 24.26 -23.53 -25.05
N LEU A 300 24.05 -24.67 -25.70
CA LEU A 300 22.85 -24.93 -26.49
C LEU A 300 21.62 -25.15 -25.60
N GLN A 301 20.42 -24.73 -26.04
CA GLN A 301 19.20 -24.82 -25.23
C GLN A 301 18.68 -26.26 -25.08
N ASP A 302 18.01 -26.50 -23.95
CA ASP A 302 17.65 -27.77 -23.35
C ASP A 302 16.83 -28.72 -24.22
N PHE A 303 15.89 -28.18 -25.00
CA PHE A 303 14.91 -28.97 -25.73
C PHE A 303 15.40 -29.45 -27.11
N ASN A 304 16.64 -29.14 -27.50
CA ASN A 304 17.23 -29.49 -28.79
C ASN A 304 17.82 -30.92 -28.83
N ILE A 305 17.07 -31.88 -28.29
CA ILE A 305 17.47 -33.28 -28.05
C ILE A 305 18.23 -33.95 -29.23
N PRO A 306 17.83 -33.78 -30.52
CA PRO A 306 18.50 -34.49 -31.62
C PRO A 306 19.95 -34.05 -31.92
N VAL A 307 20.41 -32.90 -31.42
CA VAL A 307 21.75 -32.36 -31.76
C VAL A 307 22.71 -32.34 -30.56
N HIS A 308 22.20 -32.55 -29.34
CA HIS A 308 23.00 -32.63 -28.10
C HIS A 308 24.06 -33.73 -28.20
N GLY A 309 25.26 -33.49 -27.68
CA GLY A 309 26.40 -34.41 -27.78
C GLY A 309 27.02 -34.60 -29.17
N SER A 310 26.47 -34.00 -30.24
CA SER A 310 27.06 -34.07 -31.59
C SER A 310 28.35 -33.25 -31.72
N TRP A 311 29.18 -33.53 -32.72
CA TRP A 311 30.32 -32.68 -33.05
C TRP A 311 29.89 -31.31 -33.60
N GLY A 312 28.71 -31.23 -34.21
CA GLY A 312 28.06 -29.96 -34.52
C GLY A 312 27.89 -29.10 -33.27
N HIS A 313 27.44 -29.68 -32.16
CA HIS A 313 27.32 -28.99 -30.87
C HIS A 313 28.68 -28.43 -30.39
N ALA A 314 29.78 -29.17 -30.58
CA ALA A 314 31.13 -28.67 -30.29
C ALA A 314 31.50 -27.43 -31.13
N LEU A 315 31.21 -27.45 -32.44
CA LEU A 315 31.47 -26.32 -33.34
C LEU A 315 30.58 -25.10 -33.02
N PHE A 316 29.32 -25.34 -32.61
CA PHE A 316 28.41 -24.31 -32.13
C PHE A 316 28.98 -23.62 -30.87
N VAL A 317 29.33 -24.39 -29.84
CA VAL A 317 29.88 -23.86 -28.58
C VAL A 317 31.21 -23.15 -28.81
N ALA A 318 32.09 -23.69 -29.67
CA ALA A 318 33.34 -23.03 -30.04
C ALA A 318 33.11 -21.66 -30.68
N THR A 319 32.17 -21.57 -31.63
CA THR A 319 31.85 -20.33 -32.34
C THR A 319 31.20 -19.31 -31.41
N GLN A 320 30.24 -19.73 -30.58
CA GLN A 320 29.59 -18.87 -29.58
C GLN A 320 30.60 -18.32 -28.56
N THR A 321 31.50 -19.16 -28.04
CA THR A 321 32.55 -18.74 -27.10
C THR A 321 33.45 -17.66 -27.71
N LEU A 322 33.86 -17.85 -28.96
CA LEU A 322 34.75 -16.92 -29.65
C LEU A 322 34.06 -15.59 -30.03
N HIS A 323 32.75 -15.57 -30.31
CA HIS A 323 32.01 -14.33 -30.55
C HIS A 323 32.08 -13.35 -29.38
N TYR A 324 32.12 -13.83 -28.14
CA TYR A 324 32.21 -12.96 -26.96
C TYR A 324 33.48 -12.09 -26.93
N LEU A 325 34.53 -12.45 -27.68
CA LEU A 325 35.74 -11.63 -27.83
C LEU A 325 35.52 -10.37 -28.69
N GLU A 326 34.45 -10.32 -29.50
CA GLU A 326 34.15 -9.18 -30.36
C GLU A 326 33.79 -7.90 -29.59
N SER A 327 33.44 -7.99 -28.29
CA SER A 327 33.20 -6.84 -27.40
C SER A 327 34.13 -6.84 -26.18
N GLU A 328 34.90 -5.77 -26.01
CA GLU A 328 35.71 -5.55 -24.79
C GLU A 328 34.85 -5.33 -23.53
N LYS A 329 33.52 -5.12 -23.65
CA LYS A 329 32.62 -5.13 -22.48
C LYS A 329 32.51 -6.53 -21.86
N ILE A 330 32.60 -7.59 -22.66
CA ILE A 330 32.46 -8.97 -22.16
C ILE A 330 33.81 -9.43 -21.62
N THR A 331 33.90 -9.49 -20.28
CA THR A 331 35.20 -9.72 -19.62
C THR A 331 35.28 -11.03 -18.83
N ASN A 332 34.18 -11.77 -18.73
CA ASN A 332 34.10 -13.07 -18.07
C ASN A 332 33.00 -13.89 -18.78
N VAL A 333 33.31 -15.13 -19.19
CA VAL A 333 32.37 -16.04 -19.86
C VAL A 333 32.45 -17.43 -19.23
N ASN A 334 31.30 -18.00 -18.86
CA ASN A 334 31.22 -19.25 -18.09
C ASN A 334 30.43 -20.29 -18.87
N PHE A 335 31.13 -21.31 -19.37
CA PHE A 335 30.47 -22.43 -20.03
C PHE A 335 29.61 -23.20 -19.02
N HIS A 336 28.34 -23.45 -19.37
CA HIS A 336 27.47 -24.25 -18.53
C HIS A 336 27.52 -25.71 -18.99
N THR A 337 28.18 -26.65 -18.32
CA THR A 337 28.78 -26.70 -16.97
C THR A 337 29.87 -27.79 -16.93
N VAL A 338 30.71 -27.86 -15.89
CA VAL A 338 31.87 -28.78 -15.83
C VAL A 338 31.57 -30.25 -16.13
N CYS A 339 30.49 -30.81 -15.56
CA CYS A 339 30.00 -32.15 -15.87
C CYS A 339 28.46 -32.20 -15.92
N GLY A 340 27.91 -33.18 -16.64
CA GLY A 340 26.48 -33.25 -16.95
C GLY A 340 26.11 -34.39 -17.91
N THR A 341 24.94 -34.28 -18.52
CA THR A 341 24.57 -35.11 -19.69
C THR A 341 25.21 -34.55 -20.97
N ALA A 342 25.00 -35.23 -22.10
CA ALA A 342 25.52 -34.85 -23.43
C ALA A 342 25.17 -33.41 -23.87
N GLY A 343 24.13 -32.81 -23.30
CA GLY A 343 23.67 -31.45 -23.60
C GLY A 343 24.41 -30.35 -22.85
N TYR A 344 24.98 -30.63 -21.67
CA TYR A 344 25.49 -29.58 -20.77
C TYR A 344 26.88 -29.84 -20.19
N GLY A 345 27.28 -31.09 -19.98
CA GLY A 345 28.57 -31.38 -19.35
C GLY A 345 29.75 -31.09 -20.28
N GLY A 346 30.88 -30.63 -19.73
CA GLY A 346 32.19 -30.86 -20.33
C GLY A 346 32.61 -32.34 -20.25
N TYR A 347 32.21 -33.00 -19.17
CA TYR A 347 32.36 -34.44 -18.93
C TYR A 347 31.03 -35.12 -18.60
N PHE A 348 30.90 -36.41 -18.95
CA PHE A 348 29.73 -37.24 -18.62
C PHE A 348 29.73 -37.66 -17.14
N ILE A 349 28.54 -37.71 -16.53
CA ILE A 349 28.32 -38.32 -15.21
C ILE A 349 27.92 -39.80 -15.40
N ASP A 350 28.29 -40.71 -14.49
CA ASP A 350 27.82 -42.11 -14.53
C ASP A 350 26.28 -42.16 -14.54
N TYR A 351 25.69 -42.91 -15.47
CA TYR A 351 24.23 -43.08 -15.55
C TYR A 351 23.68 -44.21 -14.65
N LYS A 352 24.53 -45.10 -14.11
CA LYS A 352 24.06 -46.33 -13.44
C LYS A 352 23.65 -46.16 -11.97
N GLY A 353 24.01 -45.04 -11.34
CA GLY A 353 23.60 -44.71 -9.96
C GLY A 353 22.38 -43.79 -9.86
N PHE A 354 22.05 -43.06 -10.94
CA PHE A 354 21.26 -41.82 -10.84
C PHE A 354 19.98 -41.94 -11.67
N LYS A 355 18.85 -42.11 -10.98
CA LYS A 355 17.53 -42.24 -11.62
C LYS A 355 16.90 -40.89 -11.90
N PHE A 356 16.55 -40.65 -13.16
CA PHE A 356 15.55 -39.63 -13.53
C PHE A 356 14.15 -40.03 -13.02
N LYS A 357 13.22 -39.07 -13.04
CA LYS A 357 11.81 -39.27 -12.62
C LYS A 357 11.17 -40.45 -13.36
N ASP A 358 10.38 -41.26 -12.64
CA ASP A 358 9.71 -42.46 -13.16
C ASP A 358 8.65 -42.18 -14.26
N ASP A 359 8.37 -40.91 -14.58
CA ASP A 359 7.38 -40.49 -15.59
C ASP A 359 7.92 -40.43 -17.05
N GLY A 360 9.23 -40.53 -17.25
CA GLY A 360 9.86 -40.53 -18.57
C GLY A 360 9.91 -39.17 -19.28
N SER A 361 9.73 -38.05 -18.57
CA SER A 361 9.71 -36.69 -19.11
C SER A 361 11.09 -36.04 -19.33
N PHE A 362 12.09 -36.82 -19.76
CA PHE A 362 13.21 -36.32 -20.57
C PHE A 362 13.68 -37.48 -21.46
N LYS A 363 13.37 -37.41 -22.75
CA LYS A 363 13.91 -38.39 -23.71
C LYS A 363 15.33 -37.98 -24.08
N GLU A 364 16.31 -38.61 -23.44
CA GLU A 364 17.64 -38.78 -24.03
C GLU A 364 17.50 -39.19 -25.51
N PRO A 365 18.37 -38.69 -26.42
CA PRO A 365 18.34 -39.14 -27.81
C PRO A 365 18.54 -40.67 -27.87
N PRO A 366 17.90 -41.38 -28.82
CA PRO A 366 17.80 -42.84 -28.80
C PRO A 366 19.12 -43.63 -29.02
N ASN A 367 20.27 -42.94 -29.06
CA ASN A 367 21.61 -43.43 -28.79
C ASN A 367 22.49 -42.19 -28.56
N PRO A 368 23.16 -42.11 -27.40
CA PRO A 368 24.58 -42.47 -27.37
C PRO A 368 24.75 -43.87 -26.77
N PRO A 369 25.81 -44.61 -27.13
CA PRO A 369 26.20 -45.75 -26.30
C PRO A 369 26.48 -45.24 -24.88
N ILE A 370 25.97 -45.96 -23.87
CA ILE A 370 26.34 -45.74 -22.47
C ILE A 370 27.82 -46.10 -22.35
N THR A 371 28.70 -45.11 -22.53
CA THR A 371 30.14 -45.23 -22.34
C THR A 371 30.48 -45.24 -20.85
N THR A 372 31.77 -45.32 -20.57
CA THR A 372 32.31 -45.22 -19.22
C THR A 372 32.00 -43.86 -18.59
N SER A 373 31.78 -43.87 -17.28
CA SER A 373 31.62 -42.65 -16.49
C SER A 373 32.84 -41.73 -16.66
N TRP A 374 32.61 -40.42 -16.74
CA TRP A 374 33.65 -39.39 -16.83
C TRP A 374 34.46 -39.33 -18.13
N ASP A 375 33.93 -39.84 -19.24
CA ASP A 375 34.42 -39.49 -20.57
C ASP A 375 34.12 -38.02 -20.93
N LYS A 376 34.91 -37.42 -21.83
CA LYS A 376 34.75 -36.03 -22.30
C LYS A 376 33.64 -35.92 -23.36
N THR A 377 32.81 -34.88 -23.27
CA THR A 377 31.73 -34.62 -24.24
C THR A 377 32.24 -33.85 -25.47
N SER A 378 31.40 -33.74 -26.50
CA SER A 378 31.69 -32.90 -27.68
C SER A 378 31.97 -31.43 -27.30
N SER A 379 31.14 -30.84 -26.45
CA SER A 379 31.33 -29.46 -25.95
C SER A 379 32.55 -29.34 -25.05
N GLY A 380 32.87 -30.37 -24.26
CA GLY A 380 34.09 -30.42 -23.45
C GLY A 380 35.36 -30.28 -24.28
N HIS A 381 35.45 -30.97 -25.42
CA HIS A 381 36.55 -30.79 -26.37
C HIS A 381 36.67 -29.36 -26.91
N ALA A 382 35.53 -28.72 -27.21
CA ALA A 382 35.50 -27.37 -27.78
C ALA A 382 35.96 -26.31 -26.77
N VAL A 383 35.50 -26.39 -25.52
CA VAL A 383 35.88 -25.38 -24.52
C VAL A 383 37.27 -25.61 -23.95
N GLN A 384 37.71 -26.86 -23.77
CA GLN A 384 39.09 -27.16 -23.35
C GLN A 384 40.10 -26.52 -24.31
N ILE A 385 39.97 -26.79 -25.61
CA ILE A 385 40.97 -26.32 -26.60
C ILE A 385 40.99 -24.79 -26.73
N ILE A 386 39.87 -24.11 -26.48
CA ILE A 386 39.79 -22.63 -26.43
C ILE A 386 40.41 -22.10 -25.13
N SER A 387 40.07 -22.69 -23.98
CA SER A 387 40.60 -22.34 -22.66
C SER A 387 42.14 -22.42 -22.63
N GLU A 388 42.71 -23.51 -23.13
CA GLU A 388 44.17 -23.68 -23.33
C GLU A 388 44.79 -22.67 -24.30
N ALA A 389 44.03 -22.09 -25.23
CA ALA A 389 44.53 -21.10 -26.18
C ALA A 389 44.53 -19.67 -25.61
N VAL A 390 43.62 -19.38 -24.67
CA VAL A 390 43.55 -18.10 -23.94
C VAL A 390 44.58 -18.05 -22.80
N ASP A 391 44.95 -19.20 -22.24
CA ASP A 391 45.79 -19.27 -21.03
C ASP A 391 47.15 -18.55 -21.17
N GLY A 392 47.49 -17.73 -20.17
CA GLY A 392 48.69 -16.90 -20.15
C GLY A 392 48.76 -15.82 -21.24
N MET A 393 47.69 -15.60 -22.01
CA MET A 393 47.61 -14.57 -23.03
C MET A 393 47.06 -13.26 -22.45
N LYS A 394 47.49 -12.13 -23.02
CA LYS A 394 47.11 -10.78 -22.59
C LYS A 394 46.19 -10.08 -23.59
N TYR A 395 46.16 -10.59 -24.82
CA TYR A 395 45.55 -9.93 -25.96
C TYR A 395 44.90 -10.94 -26.89
N ALA A 396 43.91 -10.49 -27.65
CA ALA A 396 43.29 -11.22 -28.74
C ALA A 396 43.26 -10.36 -30.03
N SER A 397 43.20 -11.02 -31.19
CA SER A 397 43.02 -10.45 -32.52
C SER A 397 42.17 -11.42 -33.34
N GLU A 398 41.16 -10.94 -34.04
CA GLU A 398 40.34 -11.78 -34.92
C GLU A 398 41.16 -12.22 -36.14
N LEU A 399 40.88 -13.40 -36.68
CA LEU A 399 41.48 -13.88 -37.93
C LEU A 399 40.52 -13.65 -39.09
N SER A 400 40.90 -12.75 -40.00
CA SER A 400 40.18 -12.57 -41.27
C SER A 400 40.71 -13.56 -42.31
N PHE A 401 39.79 -14.22 -43.03
CA PHE A 401 40.08 -15.27 -44.00
C PHE A 401 39.72 -14.82 -45.43
N THR A 402 40.62 -14.07 -46.06
CA THR A 402 40.38 -13.49 -47.38
C THR A 402 40.36 -14.58 -48.46
N GLY A 403 39.25 -14.67 -49.19
CA GLY A 403 39.02 -15.70 -50.21
C GLY A 403 38.42 -17.01 -49.66
N ALA A 404 38.13 -17.11 -48.37
CA ALA A 404 37.30 -18.19 -47.85
C ALA A 404 35.86 -18.08 -48.40
N PRO A 405 35.21 -19.19 -48.78
CA PRO A 405 33.81 -19.15 -49.22
C PRO A 405 32.88 -18.79 -48.05
N ALA A 406 31.83 -18.02 -48.30
CA ALA A 406 30.71 -17.92 -47.38
C ALA A 406 29.82 -19.17 -47.52
N ILE A 407 29.23 -19.61 -46.41
CA ILE A 407 28.18 -20.61 -46.37
C ILE A 407 26.84 -19.86 -46.46
N ALA A 408 25.92 -20.36 -47.28
CA ALA A 408 24.63 -19.72 -47.54
C ALA A 408 23.48 -20.73 -47.45
N PHE A 409 22.35 -20.30 -46.87
CA PHE A 409 21.10 -21.05 -46.86
C PHE A 409 19.91 -20.08 -46.81
N VAL A 410 18.68 -20.61 -46.79
CA VAL A 410 17.46 -19.80 -46.73
C VAL A 410 16.83 -19.94 -45.34
N GLU A 411 16.63 -18.80 -44.67
CA GLU A 411 15.85 -18.67 -43.43
C GLU A 411 14.73 -17.66 -43.72
N ASP A 412 13.47 -18.01 -43.41
CA ASP A 412 12.30 -17.13 -43.57
C ASP A 412 12.18 -16.42 -44.95
N ASP A 413 12.39 -17.20 -46.03
CA ASP A 413 12.47 -16.76 -47.45
C ASP A 413 13.64 -15.80 -47.79
N GLU A 414 14.49 -15.44 -46.83
CA GLU A 414 15.70 -14.64 -47.04
C GLU A 414 16.96 -15.52 -47.17
N THR A 415 17.89 -15.13 -48.04
CA THR A 415 19.20 -15.80 -48.14
C THR A 415 20.17 -15.23 -47.12
N VAL A 416 20.41 -15.97 -46.05
CA VAL A 416 21.37 -15.63 -45.00
C VAL A 416 22.73 -16.29 -45.26
N THR A 417 23.81 -15.65 -44.82
CA THR A 417 25.18 -16.13 -45.04
C THR A 417 26.09 -15.93 -43.84
N TYR A 418 27.05 -16.83 -43.64
CA TYR A 418 28.07 -16.76 -42.59
C TYR A 418 29.43 -17.32 -43.08
N PRO A 419 30.57 -17.01 -42.43
CA PRO A 419 31.87 -17.43 -42.92
C PRO A 419 32.11 -18.95 -42.74
N SER A 420 32.80 -19.57 -43.72
CA SER A 420 33.25 -20.98 -43.58
C SER A 420 34.38 -21.18 -42.58
N LEU A 421 35.19 -20.14 -42.34
CA LEU A 421 36.27 -20.13 -41.36
C LEU A 421 36.05 -18.96 -40.40
N TYR A 422 36.08 -19.25 -39.10
CA TYR A 422 36.03 -18.25 -38.04
C TYR A 422 37.14 -18.54 -37.02
N GLY A 423 37.73 -17.52 -36.40
CA GLY A 423 38.88 -17.75 -35.53
C GLY A 423 39.52 -16.50 -34.96
N TRP A 424 40.38 -16.73 -33.98
CA TRP A 424 41.07 -15.71 -33.19
C TRP A 424 42.50 -16.14 -32.90
N GLN A 425 43.42 -15.18 -32.85
CA GLN A 425 44.75 -15.33 -32.26
C GLN A 425 44.79 -14.63 -30.90
N PHE A 426 45.17 -15.37 -29.88
CA PHE A 426 45.57 -14.88 -28.57
C PHE A 426 47.09 -14.70 -28.52
N SER A 427 47.58 -13.71 -27.78
CA SER A 427 49.02 -13.46 -27.66
C SER A 427 49.42 -12.81 -26.33
N ASN A 428 50.68 -12.99 -25.94
CA ASN A 428 51.35 -12.20 -24.91
C ASN A 428 52.59 -11.52 -25.50
N ASP A 429 53.64 -11.29 -24.70
CA ASP A 429 54.90 -10.68 -25.16
C ASP A 429 55.83 -11.66 -25.91
N ASN A 430 55.64 -12.97 -25.74
CA ASN A 430 56.60 -14.00 -26.13
C ASN A 430 56.00 -15.14 -27.00
N ALA A 431 54.68 -15.33 -26.97
CA ALA A 431 54.01 -16.41 -27.68
C ALA A 431 52.63 -15.98 -28.22
N SER A 432 52.16 -16.68 -29.24
CA SER A 432 50.80 -16.61 -29.75
C SER A 432 50.18 -17.99 -29.89
N THR A 433 48.88 -18.08 -29.61
CA THR A 433 48.06 -19.27 -29.88
C THR A 433 46.81 -18.84 -30.65
N ALA A 434 46.43 -19.54 -31.71
CA ALA A 434 45.22 -19.26 -32.46
C ALA A 434 44.25 -20.43 -32.48
N ILE A 435 42.95 -20.14 -32.44
CA ILE A 435 41.87 -21.07 -32.72
C ILE A 435 41.28 -20.75 -34.08
N ILE A 436 41.14 -21.77 -34.92
CA ILE A 436 40.49 -21.70 -36.23
C ILE A 436 39.42 -22.80 -36.29
N VAL A 437 38.17 -22.39 -36.43
CA VAL A 437 37.01 -23.25 -36.61
C VAL A 437 36.66 -23.29 -38.09
N ASN A 438 36.64 -24.47 -38.70
CA ASN A 438 36.07 -24.68 -40.03
C ASN A 438 34.65 -25.21 -39.90
N LEU A 439 33.68 -24.37 -40.26
CA LEU A 439 32.24 -24.63 -40.24
C LEU A 439 31.72 -25.23 -41.55
N SER A 440 32.58 -25.36 -42.58
CA SER A 440 32.17 -25.93 -43.86
C SER A 440 32.37 -27.45 -43.93
N GLY A 441 31.50 -28.12 -44.69
CA GLY A 441 31.62 -29.52 -45.07
C GLY A 441 32.72 -29.81 -46.11
N SER A 442 33.78 -29.00 -46.17
CA SER A 442 34.93 -29.21 -47.06
C SER A 442 36.24 -28.75 -46.41
N GLU A 443 37.36 -29.40 -46.76
CA GLU A 443 38.69 -28.98 -46.33
C GLU A 443 39.04 -27.60 -46.92
N GLN A 444 39.57 -26.72 -46.07
CA GLN A 444 40.04 -25.39 -46.46
C GLN A 444 41.57 -25.33 -46.36
N LYS A 445 42.24 -24.64 -47.28
CA LYS A 445 43.71 -24.46 -47.28
C LYS A 445 44.06 -23.03 -46.92
N ILE A 446 44.63 -22.82 -45.74
CA ILE A 446 45.05 -21.49 -45.27
C ILE A 446 46.56 -21.30 -45.43
N LYS A 447 46.98 -20.09 -45.78
CA LYS A 447 48.36 -19.65 -45.73
C LYS A 447 48.71 -19.25 -44.30
N THR A 448 49.72 -19.89 -43.71
CA THR A 448 50.09 -19.68 -42.29
C THR A 448 51.26 -18.70 -42.13
N THR A 449 52.08 -18.52 -43.16
CA THR A 449 53.35 -17.77 -43.09
C THR A 449 53.18 -16.29 -42.76
N ASP A 450 52.03 -15.70 -43.02
CA ASP A 450 51.84 -14.27 -42.82
C ASP A 450 51.54 -13.96 -41.34
N VAL A 451 50.90 -14.91 -40.64
CA VAL A 451 50.54 -14.80 -39.21
C VAL A 451 51.53 -15.52 -38.30
N PHE A 452 52.20 -16.59 -38.77
CA PHE A 452 53.09 -17.42 -37.95
C PHE A 452 54.55 -17.49 -38.45
N LYS A 453 54.88 -16.81 -39.56
CA LYS A 453 56.20 -16.86 -40.26
C LYS A 453 56.71 -18.27 -40.51
N THR A 454 57.45 -18.86 -39.57
CA THR A 454 57.86 -20.26 -39.56
C THR A 454 58.12 -20.73 -38.13
N GLY A 455 57.69 -21.95 -37.80
CA GLY A 455 57.91 -22.56 -36.48
C GLY A 455 56.69 -22.45 -35.57
N GLY A 456 56.21 -23.61 -35.13
CA GLY A 456 55.00 -23.76 -34.32
C GLY A 456 54.41 -25.16 -34.47
N ASN A 457 53.50 -25.52 -33.57
CA ASN A 457 52.77 -26.78 -33.61
C ASN A 457 51.27 -26.49 -33.72
N TYR A 458 50.56 -27.32 -34.45
CA TYR A 458 49.10 -27.33 -34.43
C TYR A 458 48.56 -28.63 -33.86
N GLU A 459 47.48 -28.47 -33.09
CA GLU A 459 46.55 -29.49 -32.68
C GLU A 459 45.25 -29.30 -33.46
N ARG A 460 44.68 -30.37 -33.99
CA ARG A 460 43.39 -30.33 -34.69
C ARG A 460 42.50 -31.46 -34.21
N ILE A 461 41.25 -31.14 -33.90
CA ILE A 461 40.18 -32.07 -33.55
C ILE A 461 39.08 -31.96 -34.62
N ALA A 462 38.58 -33.09 -35.14
CA ALA A 462 37.57 -33.12 -36.19
C ALA A 462 36.73 -34.41 -36.16
N ALA A 463 35.44 -34.31 -36.44
CA ALA A 463 34.54 -35.43 -36.74
C ALA A 463 33.50 -34.95 -37.79
N ALA A 464 32.59 -35.80 -38.29
CA ALA A 464 31.47 -35.28 -39.06
C ALA A 464 30.52 -34.53 -38.11
N ALA A 465 29.92 -33.42 -38.54
CA ALA A 465 29.07 -32.61 -37.66
C ALA A 465 27.93 -33.40 -37.00
N THR A 466 27.42 -34.44 -37.65
CA THR A 466 26.35 -35.32 -37.14
C THR A 466 26.84 -36.46 -36.23
N ASP A 467 28.15 -36.64 -36.04
CA ASP A 467 28.69 -37.71 -35.18
C ASP A 467 28.50 -37.34 -33.70
N TYR A 468 28.02 -38.28 -32.89
CA TYR A 468 27.91 -38.11 -31.44
C TYR A 468 29.23 -38.49 -30.78
N ILE A 469 29.73 -37.62 -29.89
CA ILE A 469 31.00 -37.83 -29.18
C ILE A 469 30.69 -38.31 -27.76
N ALA A 470 31.08 -39.55 -27.47
CA ALA A 470 30.90 -40.21 -26.18
C ALA A 470 32.24 -40.52 -25.48
N ASN A 471 33.37 -40.43 -26.19
CA ASN A 471 34.72 -40.56 -25.65
C ASN A 471 35.79 -39.88 -26.52
N ASP A 472 37.00 -39.75 -25.96
CA ASP A 472 38.17 -39.07 -26.54
C ASP A 472 38.66 -39.67 -27.88
N GLY A 473 38.25 -40.90 -28.21
CA GLY A 473 38.56 -41.64 -29.44
C GLY A 473 37.53 -41.49 -30.58
N ASP A 474 36.36 -40.88 -30.33
CA ASP A 474 35.36 -40.63 -31.37
C ASP A 474 35.75 -39.44 -32.29
N VAL A 475 36.77 -38.67 -31.89
CA VAL A 475 37.30 -37.52 -32.64
C VAL A 475 38.66 -37.78 -33.28
N LEU A 476 38.86 -37.28 -34.50
CA LEU A 476 40.13 -37.36 -35.22
C LEU A 476 41.11 -36.28 -34.74
N LYS A 477 41.92 -36.61 -33.73
CA LYS A 477 43.01 -35.75 -33.26
C LYS A 477 44.24 -35.82 -34.18
N LYS A 478 44.88 -34.68 -34.47
CA LYS A 478 46.18 -34.61 -35.16
C LYS A 478 47.07 -33.53 -34.55
N ASN A 479 48.28 -33.92 -34.14
CA ASN A 479 49.35 -33.04 -33.66
C ASN A 479 50.52 -33.06 -34.65
N SER A 480 51.02 -31.90 -35.06
CA SER A 480 52.10 -31.76 -36.06
C SER A 480 52.71 -30.37 -36.05
N SER A 481 53.93 -30.23 -36.57
CA SER A 481 54.50 -28.92 -36.92
C SER A 481 53.64 -28.19 -37.96
N VAL A 482 53.56 -26.86 -37.87
CA VAL A 482 52.80 -26.00 -38.79
C VAL A 482 53.49 -25.91 -40.16
N PRO A 483 52.87 -26.37 -41.27
CA PRO A 483 53.36 -26.16 -42.62
C PRO A 483 53.03 -24.73 -43.12
N ALA A 484 53.73 -24.25 -44.16
CA ALA A 484 53.49 -22.94 -44.79
C ALA A 484 52.07 -22.76 -45.38
N THR A 485 51.44 -23.88 -45.75
CA THR A 485 50.03 -23.96 -46.11
C THR A 485 49.40 -25.11 -45.34
N LEU A 486 48.44 -24.81 -44.47
CA LEU A 486 47.79 -25.78 -43.61
C LEU A 486 46.40 -26.16 -44.17
N THR A 487 46.14 -27.45 -44.27
CA THR A 487 44.79 -27.96 -44.54
C THR A 487 44.01 -28.04 -43.23
N VAL A 488 43.07 -27.12 -43.06
CA VAL A 488 42.05 -27.15 -42.00
C VAL A 488 40.96 -28.11 -42.48
N LYS A 489 40.68 -29.16 -41.71
CA LYS A 489 39.75 -30.22 -42.12
C LYS A 489 38.31 -29.68 -42.13
N GLU A 490 37.40 -30.24 -42.93
CA GLU A 490 35.96 -30.01 -42.77
C GLU A 490 35.53 -30.22 -41.31
N TYR A 491 34.56 -29.42 -40.84
CA TYR A 491 34.00 -29.53 -39.48
C TYR A 491 35.07 -29.76 -38.41
N SER A 492 35.98 -28.80 -38.21
CA SER A 492 37.13 -28.99 -37.30
C SER A 492 37.50 -27.75 -36.50
N ILE A 493 38.10 -27.98 -35.33
CA ILE A 493 38.71 -26.96 -34.48
C ILE A 493 40.22 -27.19 -34.51
N THR A 494 40.99 -26.17 -34.89
CA THR A 494 42.44 -26.21 -35.01
C THR A 494 43.07 -25.16 -34.11
N LYS A 495 43.86 -25.59 -33.13
CA LYS A 495 44.71 -24.75 -32.27
C LYS A 495 46.12 -24.70 -32.84
N ILE A 496 46.65 -23.51 -33.09
CA ILE A 496 48.01 -23.28 -33.62
C ILE A 496 48.81 -22.52 -32.56
N THR A 497 49.94 -23.08 -32.11
CA THR A 497 50.86 -22.45 -31.14
C THR A 497 52.15 -22.02 -31.83
N SER A 498 52.65 -20.83 -31.51
CA SER A 498 53.93 -20.32 -32.02
C SER A 498 54.63 -19.39 -31.01
N ASN A 499 55.96 -19.41 -31.04
CA ASN A 499 56.80 -18.41 -30.33
C ASN A 499 56.95 -17.11 -31.15
N TYR A 500 56.31 -17.01 -32.31
CA TYR A 500 56.21 -15.76 -33.05
C TYR A 500 54.97 -14.98 -32.60
N VAL A 501 55.19 -13.77 -32.12
CA VAL A 501 54.14 -12.75 -31.94
C VAL A 501 54.28 -11.78 -33.11
N PRO A 502 53.26 -11.64 -33.98
CA PRO A 502 53.29 -10.64 -35.04
C PRO A 502 53.36 -9.22 -34.47
N ASP A 503 54.03 -8.33 -35.19
CA ASP A 503 53.90 -6.88 -35.00
C ASP A 503 52.48 -6.44 -35.41
N ALA A 504 51.50 -6.74 -34.55
CA ALA A 504 50.19 -6.15 -34.65
C ALA A 504 50.35 -4.63 -34.56
N GLN A 505 49.67 -3.88 -35.44
CA GLN A 505 49.63 -2.43 -35.29
C GLN A 505 49.12 -2.11 -33.88
N PRO A 506 49.71 -1.14 -33.16
CA PRO A 506 49.07 -0.63 -31.98
C PRO A 506 47.69 -0.13 -32.39
N VAL A 507 46.69 -0.46 -31.61
CA VAL A 507 45.32 0.00 -31.80
C VAL A 507 45.01 0.83 -30.59
N VAL A 508 44.62 2.07 -30.83
CA VAL A 508 44.03 2.93 -29.82
C VAL A 508 42.53 2.92 -30.05
N SER A 509 41.76 2.87 -28.98
CA SER A 509 40.35 3.21 -29.02
C SER A 509 40.13 4.30 -27.98
N ILE A 510 39.48 5.39 -28.39
CA ILE A 510 39.08 6.45 -27.50
C ILE A 510 37.83 5.95 -26.76
N SER A 511 38.03 5.50 -25.53
CA SER A 511 36.92 5.28 -24.61
C SER A 511 36.39 6.63 -24.12
N ALA A 512 35.07 6.78 -24.05
CA ALA A 512 34.41 7.92 -23.43
C ALA A 512 33.86 7.51 -22.06
N SER A 513 34.04 8.34 -21.03
CA SER A 513 33.53 8.08 -19.68
C SER A 513 32.00 8.22 -19.54
N GLY A 514 31.29 8.37 -20.65
CA GLY A 514 29.87 8.73 -20.72
C GLY A 514 29.47 8.97 -22.17
N ALA A 515 28.25 9.46 -22.39
CA ALA A 515 27.75 9.74 -23.73
C ALA A 515 28.61 10.79 -24.45
N THR A 516 28.93 10.54 -25.73
CA THR A 516 29.62 11.50 -26.60
C THR A 516 28.69 12.54 -27.20
N THR A 517 27.38 12.35 -27.06
CA THR A 517 26.35 13.35 -27.37
C THR A 517 25.76 13.85 -26.05
N PHE A 518 25.90 15.14 -25.77
CA PHE A 518 25.50 15.79 -24.53
C PHE A 518 25.07 17.24 -24.78
N CYS A 519 24.67 17.97 -23.75
CA CYS A 519 24.15 19.33 -23.88
C CYS A 519 25.24 20.40 -23.68
N GLN A 520 25.11 21.51 -24.40
CA GLN A 520 26.11 22.57 -24.41
C GLN A 520 26.30 23.18 -23.00
N GLY A 521 27.47 22.94 -22.42
CA GLY A 521 27.81 23.28 -21.04
C GLY A 521 28.44 22.09 -20.30
N ASP A 522 28.05 20.87 -20.67
CA ASP A 522 28.62 19.63 -20.15
C ASP A 522 29.96 19.28 -20.84
N SER A 523 30.55 18.16 -20.43
CA SER A 523 31.76 17.61 -21.03
C SER A 523 31.92 16.13 -20.78
N VAL A 524 32.53 15.41 -21.73
CA VAL A 524 32.88 13.98 -21.58
C VAL A 524 34.39 13.82 -21.43
N ASN A 525 34.83 12.91 -20.55
CA ASN A 525 36.24 12.55 -20.46
C ASN A 525 36.54 11.52 -21.55
N LEU A 526 37.52 11.83 -22.40
CA LEU A 526 38.02 10.91 -23.42
C LEU A 526 39.33 10.30 -22.91
N ASP A 527 39.42 8.98 -22.90
CA ASP A 527 40.58 8.21 -22.47
C ASP A 527 41.08 7.31 -23.61
N ALA A 528 42.31 7.56 -24.06
CA ALA A 528 42.97 6.81 -25.12
C ALA A 528 43.58 5.48 -24.67
N GLY A 529 43.33 5.02 -23.44
CA GLY A 529 43.89 3.77 -22.92
C GLY A 529 45.35 3.89 -22.45
N GLY A 530 45.79 2.90 -21.65
CA GLY A 530 47.16 2.83 -21.14
C GLY A 530 48.08 2.00 -22.03
N GLY A 531 49.39 2.08 -21.78
CA GLY A 531 50.39 1.20 -22.43
C GLY A 531 51.19 1.81 -23.57
N TYR A 532 50.92 3.06 -23.96
CA TYR A 532 51.69 3.81 -24.97
C TYR A 532 52.68 4.75 -24.29
N PHE A 533 53.84 5.01 -24.92
CA PHE A 533 54.87 5.89 -24.36
C PHE A 533 54.59 7.38 -24.61
N ALA A 534 53.77 7.70 -25.62
CA ALA A 534 53.40 9.07 -25.97
C ALA A 534 51.96 9.15 -26.49
N TYR A 535 51.34 10.32 -26.29
CA TYR A 535 49.97 10.66 -26.69
C TYR A 535 49.97 12.05 -27.35
N GLN A 536 49.12 12.26 -28.35
CA GLN A 536 48.86 13.55 -28.99
C GLN A 536 47.40 13.64 -29.44
N TRP A 537 46.61 14.49 -28.80
CA TRP A 537 45.23 14.77 -29.20
C TRP A 537 45.12 15.85 -30.28
N SER A 538 43.98 15.90 -30.96
CA SER A 538 43.60 16.98 -31.89
C SER A 538 43.56 18.36 -31.25
N THR A 539 43.40 18.43 -29.93
CA THR A 539 43.47 19.64 -29.10
C THR A 539 44.91 20.14 -28.88
N GLY A 540 45.92 19.32 -29.19
CA GLY A 540 47.33 19.56 -28.87
C GLY A 540 47.77 19.05 -27.49
N GLU A 541 46.85 18.50 -26.69
CA GLU A 541 47.16 17.90 -25.39
C GLU A 541 47.90 16.56 -25.55
N THR A 542 48.79 16.23 -24.60
CA THR A 542 49.65 15.03 -24.64
C THR A 542 49.43 14.09 -23.45
N SER A 543 48.32 14.25 -22.74
CA SER A 543 47.89 13.35 -21.66
C SER A 543 47.12 12.15 -22.22
N ARG A 544 47.12 11.03 -21.50
CA ARG A 544 46.25 9.87 -21.81
C ARG A 544 44.76 10.24 -21.87
N LYS A 545 44.34 11.23 -21.08
CA LYS A 545 42.94 11.67 -20.93
C LYS A 545 42.78 13.16 -21.26
N ILE A 546 41.66 13.55 -21.86
CA ILE A 546 41.23 14.94 -22.07
C ILE A 546 39.74 15.12 -21.76
N TRP A 547 39.27 16.37 -21.68
CA TRP A 547 37.84 16.69 -21.53
C TRP A 547 37.30 17.38 -22.78
N ALA A 548 36.48 16.67 -23.55
CA ALA A 548 35.81 17.24 -24.72
C ALA A 548 34.56 18.02 -24.29
N LYS A 549 34.49 19.31 -24.66
CA LYS A 549 33.42 20.24 -24.26
C LYS A 549 32.59 20.80 -25.42
N ASN A 550 33.16 20.76 -26.62
CA ASN A 550 32.58 21.34 -27.84
C ASN A 550 32.37 20.24 -28.89
N SER A 551 31.35 20.40 -29.74
CA SER A 551 31.13 19.52 -30.90
C SER A 551 32.35 19.49 -31.83
N GLY A 552 32.71 18.31 -32.29
CA GLY A 552 33.81 18.09 -33.22
C GLY A 552 34.33 16.66 -33.20
N ASP A 553 35.21 16.37 -34.15
CA ASP A 553 35.91 15.09 -34.23
C ASP A 553 37.22 15.19 -33.43
N TYR A 554 37.28 14.47 -32.30
CA TYR A 554 38.47 14.40 -31.44
C TYR A 554 39.27 13.18 -31.85
N TRP A 555 40.46 13.42 -32.42
CA TRP A 555 41.38 12.35 -32.78
C TRP A 555 42.56 12.28 -31.82
N ILE A 556 43.08 11.08 -31.62
CA ILE A 556 44.30 10.79 -30.86
C ILE A 556 45.35 10.20 -31.80
N ARG A 557 46.62 10.46 -31.53
CA ARG A 557 47.75 9.62 -31.94
C ARG A 557 48.47 9.11 -30.71
N VAL A 558 48.85 7.84 -30.71
CA VAL A 558 49.68 7.22 -29.66
C VAL A 558 50.83 6.44 -30.27
N TRP A 559 51.94 6.30 -29.55
CA TRP A 559 53.14 5.60 -30.04
C TRP A 559 53.56 4.43 -29.14
N ASP A 560 54.06 3.36 -29.75
CA ASP A 560 54.59 2.16 -29.08
C ASP A 560 56.13 2.12 -29.10
N GLU A 561 56.72 1.83 -27.94
CA GLU A 561 58.17 1.89 -27.67
C GLU A 561 58.97 0.79 -28.39
N LYS A 562 58.33 -0.36 -28.67
CA LYS A 562 58.93 -1.49 -29.38
C LYS A 562 58.84 -1.34 -30.90
N ALA A 563 57.82 -0.63 -31.41
CA ALA A 563 57.44 -0.69 -32.81
C ALA A 563 57.79 0.57 -33.63
N GLY A 564 57.86 1.76 -33.02
CA GLY A 564 58.13 3.02 -33.73
C GLY A 564 56.99 3.51 -34.64
N TYR A 565 55.84 2.81 -34.64
CA TYR A 565 54.61 3.20 -35.33
C TYR A 565 53.66 3.95 -34.39
N TRP A 566 52.65 4.59 -34.97
CA TRP A 566 51.57 5.24 -34.22
C TRP A 566 50.21 4.67 -34.58
N ALA A 567 49.36 4.51 -33.57
CA ALA A 567 47.94 4.26 -33.75
C ALA A 567 47.18 5.58 -33.76
N ALA A 568 46.01 5.62 -34.41
CA ALA A 568 45.06 6.70 -34.23
C ALA A 568 43.62 6.18 -34.23
N ASP A 569 42.80 6.91 -33.51
CA ASP A 569 41.34 6.78 -33.49
C ASP A 569 40.73 8.18 -33.49
N THR A 570 39.47 8.28 -33.88
CA THR A 570 38.71 9.52 -33.97
C THR A 570 37.31 9.30 -33.43
N ILE A 571 37.01 9.94 -32.30
CA ILE A 571 35.67 9.92 -31.72
C ILE A 571 34.95 11.22 -32.05
N LYS A 572 33.71 11.10 -32.52
CA LYS A 572 32.84 12.24 -32.74
C LYS A 572 32.14 12.62 -31.44
N VAL A 573 32.30 13.87 -31.03
CA VAL A 573 31.59 14.47 -29.90
C VAL A 573 30.57 15.48 -30.41
N THR A 574 29.37 15.47 -29.84
CA THR A 574 28.26 16.36 -30.21
C THR A 574 27.72 17.05 -28.95
N ALA A 575 28.11 18.31 -28.74
CA ALA A 575 27.47 19.20 -27.79
C ALA A 575 26.27 19.87 -28.45
N ASN A 576 25.06 19.35 -28.19
CA ASN A 576 23.80 19.90 -28.67
C ASN A 576 23.53 21.25 -28.01
N SER A 577 23.15 22.25 -28.80
CA SER A 577 22.78 23.57 -28.26
C SER A 577 21.58 23.47 -27.33
N LEU A 578 21.62 24.13 -26.17
CA LEU A 578 20.45 24.24 -25.30
C LEU A 578 19.30 24.96 -26.03
N PRO A 579 18.03 24.58 -25.79
CA PRO A 579 16.88 25.32 -26.31
C PRO A 579 16.84 26.75 -25.77
N GLU A 580 16.19 27.66 -26.51
CA GLU A 580 15.97 29.04 -26.08
C GLU A 580 15.30 29.08 -24.69
N THR A 581 15.83 29.88 -23.76
CA THR A 581 15.34 29.92 -22.37
C THR A 581 13.84 30.23 -22.34
N PRO A 582 12.99 29.32 -21.82
CA PRO A 582 11.55 29.49 -21.89
C PRO A 582 11.09 30.64 -21.01
N THR A 583 9.99 31.29 -21.42
CA THR A 583 9.32 32.32 -20.64
C THR A 583 7.87 31.92 -20.40
N ILE A 584 7.41 32.05 -19.15
CA ILE A 584 6.05 31.74 -18.75
C ILE A 584 5.15 32.95 -19.02
N LYS A 585 3.95 32.69 -19.53
CA LYS A 585 2.84 33.64 -19.58
C LYS A 585 1.71 33.12 -18.69
N ASN A 586 1.31 33.91 -17.70
CA ASN A 586 0.06 33.68 -17.00
C ASN A 586 -1.11 34.19 -17.88
N THR A 587 -2.17 33.39 -18.04
CA THR A 587 -3.36 33.78 -18.80
C THR A 587 -4.44 34.45 -17.95
N GLY A 588 -4.38 34.27 -16.62
CA GLY A 588 -5.31 34.84 -15.65
C GLY A 588 -4.65 35.93 -14.79
N LYS A 589 -4.56 35.70 -13.49
CA LYS A 589 -3.99 36.65 -12.50
C LYS A 589 -2.86 36.01 -11.71
N ASP A 590 -1.83 36.78 -11.41
CA ASP A 590 -0.73 36.35 -10.54
C ASP A 590 -1.13 36.35 -9.05
N THR A 591 -2.29 36.93 -8.73
CA THR A 591 -2.84 36.98 -7.36
C THR A 591 -4.33 36.72 -7.37
N PHE A 592 -4.76 35.72 -6.60
CA PHE A 592 -6.16 35.31 -6.47
C PHE A 592 -6.47 34.71 -5.09
N CYS A 593 -7.71 34.27 -4.88
CA CYS A 593 -8.20 33.74 -3.61
C CYS A 593 -8.34 32.21 -3.66
N ALA A 594 -8.09 31.54 -2.54
CA ALA A 594 -8.20 30.08 -2.44
C ALA A 594 -9.58 29.59 -2.94
N GLY A 595 -9.57 28.53 -3.75
CA GLY A 595 -10.76 28.02 -4.47
C GLY A 595 -10.92 28.58 -5.90
N SER A 596 -10.12 29.58 -6.30
CA SER A 596 -9.94 29.96 -7.71
C SER A 596 -8.69 29.27 -8.30
N ASN A 597 -8.44 29.48 -9.60
CA ASN A 597 -7.22 29.05 -10.28
C ASN A 597 -6.71 30.12 -11.27
N THR A 598 -5.52 29.90 -11.80
CA THR A 598 -4.99 30.57 -13.00
C THR A 598 -4.27 29.54 -13.88
N VAL A 599 -4.06 29.83 -15.17
CA VAL A 599 -3.35 28.91 -16.08
C VAL A 599 -2.03 29.54 -16.54
N LEU A 600 -0.94 28.78 -16.41
CA LEU A 600 0.39 29.14 -16.89
C LEU A 600 0.66 28.39 -18.20
N ILE A 601 1.16 29.11 -19.20
CA ILE A 601 1.52 28.56 -20.51
C ILE A 601 2.92 29.03 -20.95
N PRO A 602 3.64 28.25 -21.79
CA PRO A 602 4.82 28.75 -22.49
C PRO A 602 4.45 29.93 -23.39
N LYS A 603 5.26 30.98 -23.41
CA LYS A 603 5.06 32.16 -24.28
C LYS A 603 5.30 31.84 -25.77
N LYS A 604 6.13 30.83 -26.05
CA LYS A 604 6.48 30.30 -27.37
C LYS A 604 6.32 28.79 -27.31
N LEU A 605 5.64 28.20 -28.29
CA LEU A 605 5.50 26.77 -28.43
C LEU A 605 6.39 26.28 -29.58
N ASP A 606 7.30 25.38 -29.24
CA ASP A 606 7.94 24.43 -30.15
C ASP A 606 7.16 23.10 -30.09
N PRO A 607 6.62 22.59 -31.21
CA PRO A 607 5.87 21.33 -31.23
C PRO A 607 6.72 20.06 -31.11
N THR A 608 8.06 20.13 -31.19
CA THR A 608 8.94 18.96 -30.98
C THR A 608 9.55 18.90 -29.58
N ALA A 609 9.26 19.88 -28.73
CA ALA A 609 9.78 19.96 -27.36
C ALA A 609 8.78 19.43 -26.31
N THR A 610 9.31 18.91 -25.21
CA THR A 610 8.56 18.49 -24.02
C THR A 610 8.58 19.62 -22.97
N TYR A 611 7.44 19.82 -22.31
CA TYR A 611 7.21 20.90 -21.34
C TYR A 611 6.98 20.32 -19.96
N VAL A 612 7.93 20.49 -19.04
CA VAL A 612 7.85 19.98 -17.66
C VAL A 612 7.84 21.15 -16.68
N TRP A 613 6.81 21.25 -15.86
CA TRP A 613 6.68 22.29 -14.86
C TRP A 613 7.31 21.87 -13.53
N SER A 614 7.72 22.83 -12.71
CA SER A 614 8.42 22.58 -11.43
C SER A 614 7.61 21.85 -10.36
N ASN A 615 6.33 21.55 -10.61
CA ASN A 615 5.48 20.67 -9.80
C ASN A 615 5.39 19.24 -10.36
N GLY A 616 6.21 18.88 -11.36
CA GLY A 616 6.22 17.57 -12.01
C GLY A 616 5.14 17.37 -13.09
N PHE A 617 4.30 18.38 -13.36
CA PHE A 617 3.31 18.29 -14.43
C PHE A 617 3.96 18.41 -15.81
N THR A 618 3.66 17.49 -16.72
CA THR A 618 4.10 17.54 -18.11
C THR A 618 2.96 17.99 -19.02
N GLY A 619 3.14 19.10 -19.74
CA GLY A 619 2.13 19.65 -20.65
C GLY A 619 2.29 21.14 -20.92
N THR A 620 1.63 21.63 -21.96
CA THR A 620 1.69 23.03 -22.41
C THR A 620 0.80 23.99 -21.60
N GLU A 621 -0.08 23.49 -20.73
CA GLU A 621 -0.96 24.31 -19.89
C GLU A 621 -0.99 23.79 -18.45
N LEU A 622 -0.42 24.53 -17.50
CA LEU A 622 -0.50 24.20 -16.07
C LEU A 622 -1.60 25.02 -15.39
N THR A 623 -2.64 24.35 -14.89
CA THR A 623 -3.62 24.98 -14.00
C THR A 623 -3.09 25.02 -12.56
N VAL A 624 -2.96 26.22 -11.99
CA VAL A 624 -2.44 26.47 -10.64
C VAL A 624 -3.56 26.90 -9.70
N THR A 625 -3.67 26.23 -8.55
CA THR A 625 -4.61 26.53 -7.46
C THR A 625 -3.92 26.89 -6.13
N THR A 626 -2.61 26.66 -6.01
CA THR A 626 -1.82 26.84 -4.80
C THR A 626 -0.80 27.98 -4.95
N PRO A 627 -0.36 28.61 -3.84
CA PRO A 627 0.68 29.64 -3.89
C PRO A 627 2.05 28.99 -4.12
N GLY A 628 2.90 29.63 -4.91
CA GLY A 628 4.23 29.10 -5.20
C GLY A 628 4.96 29.83 -6.32
N ASN A 629 6.24 29.49 -6.50
CA ASN A 629 7.04 29.89 -7.64
C ASN A 629 7.07 28.73 -8.64
N TYR A 630 6.52 28.95 -9.83
CA TYR A 630 6.44 27.94 -10.88
C TYR A 630 7.50 28.21 -11.93
N GLN A 631 8.34 27.23 -12.21
CA GLN A 631 9.28 27.26 -13.33
C GLN A 631 8.83 26.27 -14.40
N LEU A 632 9.22 26.55 -15.63
CA LEU A 632 8.99 25.70 -16.79
C LEU A 632 10.36 25.27 -17.33
N THR A 633 10.58 23.96 -17.36
CA THR A 633 11.67 23.32 -18.09
C THR A 633 11.16 22.93 -19.47
N VAL A 634 11.82 23.41 -20.52
CA VAL A 634 11.60 22.96 -21.90
C VAL A 634 12.75 22.06 -22.29
N ILE A 635 12.43 20.84 -22.70
CA ILE A 635 13.36 19.81 -23.15
C ILE A 635 13.17 19.67 -24.66
N ASP A 636 14.22 19.88 -25.45
CA ASP A 636 14.14 19.77 -26.91
C ASP A 636 14.16 18.31 -27.40
N GLN A 637 14.04 18.13 -28.72
CA GLN A 637 14.11 16.82 -29.37
C GLN A 637 15.45 16.07 -29.17
N ASN A 638 16.49 16.75 -28.69
CA ASN A 638 17.82 16.19 -28.43
C ASN A 638 18.01 15.86 -26.94
N GLY A 639 16.98 16.03 -26.11
CA GLY A 639 17.03 15.83 -24.65
C GLY A 639 17.60 17.02 -23.88
N CYS A 640 17.92 18.14 -24.53
CA CYS A 640 18.54 19.29 -23.88
C CYS A 640 17.52 20.23 -23.24
N ALA A 641 17.79 20.61 -21.99
CA ALA A 641 16.85 21.32 -21.14
C ALA A 641 17.25 22.77 -20.85
N SER A 642 16.30 23.69 -20.98
CA SER A 642 16.41 25.07 -20.47
C SER A 642 15.28 25.38 -19.49
N VAL A 643 15.60 26.05 -18.39
CA VAL A 643 14.64 26.36 -17.31
C VAL A 643 14.29 27.85 -17.30
N SER A 644 13.02 28.17 -17.15
CA SER A 644 12.54 29.56 -17.06
C SER A 644 12.94 30.23 -15.74
N LEU A 645 12.90 31.57 -15.73
CA LEU A 645 12.72 32.30 -14.48
C LEU A 645 11.36 31.92 -13.83
N PRO A 646 11.25 31.94 -12.50
CA PRO A 646 10.00 31.59 -11.81
C PRO A 646 8.89 32.61 -12.05
N ALA A 647 7.67 32.11 -12.32
CA ALA A 647 6.44 32.84 -12.22
C ALA A 647 5.87 32.71 -10.79
N SER A 648 5.80 33.82 -10.05
CA SER A 648 5.29 33.85 -8.68
C SER A 648 3.76 33.96 -8.66
N ILE A 649 3.11 32.98 -8.04
CA ILE A 649 1.66 32.95 -7.84
C ILE A 649 1.32 33.10 -6.37
N VAL A 650 0.50 34.10 -6.06
CA VAL A 650 0.04 34.42 -4.71
C VAL A 650 -1.42 34.01 -4.57
N VAL A 651 -1.69 33.09 -3.64
CA VAL A 651 -3.05 32.65 -3.31
C VAL A 651 -3.35 33.10 -1.88
N HIS A 652 -4.26 34.06 -1.74
CA HIS A 652 -4.72 34.51 -0.44
C HIS A 652 -5.75 33.52 0.14
N PRO A 653 -5.67 33.19 1.44
CA PRO A 653 -6.69 32.35 2.08
C PRO A 653 -8.04 33.07 2.08
N LEU A 654 -9.13 32.30 2.05
CA LEU A 654 -10.46 32.87 2.26
C LEU A 654 -10.58 33.39 3.70
N PRO A 655 -11.20 34.57 3.93
CA PRO A 655 -11.42 35.07 5.28
C PRO A 655 -12.35 34.14 6.07
N GLN A 656 -12.13 34.02 7.38
CA GLN A 656 -12.96 33.17 8.23
C GLN A 656 -14.26 33.90 8.63
N ALA A 657 -15.37 33.52 8.00
CA ALA A 657 -16.67 34.12 8.25
C ALA A 657 -17.38 33.43 9.43
N ILE A 658 -17.43 34.09 10.59
CA ILE A 658 -18.09 33.62 11.81
C ILE A 658 -19.20 34.60 12.19
N VAL A 659 -20.28 34.10 12.78
CA VAL A 659 -21.32 34.91 13.41
C VAL A 659 -21.31 34.63 14.91
N ASN A 660 -20.97 35.64 15.71
CA ASN A 660 -20.91 35.56 17.17
C ASN A 660 -22.14 36.26 17.77
N PRO A 661 -23.12 35.52 18.34
CA PRO A 661 -24.26 36.13 19.00
C PRO A 661 -23.86 36.67 20.38
N SER A 662 -24.21 37.93 20.66
CA SER A 662 -24.00 38.59 21.96
C SER A 662 -25.05 38.22 23.02
N GLY A 663 -25.83 37.16 22.79
CA GLY A 663 -26.97 36.76 23.62
C GLY A 663 -27.62 35.46 23.10
N PRO A 664 -28.72 34.99 23.72
CA PRO A 664 -29.39 33.78 23.29
C PRO A 664 -29.97 33.91 21.88
N LEU A 665 -29.82 32.86 21.07
CA LEU A 665 -30.40 32.76 19.72
C LEU A 665 -31.88 32.35 19.72
N ALA A 666 -32.38 31.88 20.84
CA ALA A 666 -33.79 31.54 21.06
C ALA A 666 -34.35 32.44 22.17
N PHE A 667 -35.36 33.25 21.86
CA PHE A 667 -35.93 34.23 22.78
C PHE A 667 -37.42 34.44 22.52
N CYS A 668 -38.10 35.12 23.45
CA CYS A 668 -39.52 35.41 23.36
C CYS A 668 -39.81 36.59 22.44
N ASP A 669 -40.99 36.61 21.82
CA ASP A 669 -41.45 37.72 20.98
C ASP A 669 -41.37 39.07 21.73
N GLY A 670 -40.96 40.11 21.01
CA GLY A 670 -40.50 41.40 21.54
C GLY A 670 -39.01 41.46 21.95
N GLY A 671 -38.32 40.31 22.04
CA GLY A 671 -36.88 40.23 22.28
C GLY A 671 -36.02 40.59 21.06
N SER A 672 -34.70 40.56 21.23
CA SER A 672 -33.73 40.73 20.13
C SER A 672 -32.36 40.15 20.47
N VAL A 673 -31.63 39.69 19.46
CA VAL A 673 -30.21 39.31 19.58
C VAL A 673 -29.34 40.17 18.68
N THR A 674 -28.14 40.52 19.15
CA THR A 674 -27.10 41.17 18.34
C THR A 674 -26.13 40.11 17.85
N LEU A 675 -25.94 40.05 16.53
CA LEU A 675 -25.01 39.18 15.83
C LEU A 675 -23.79 40.01 15.38
N ASP A 676 -22.59 39.55 15.73
CA ASP A 676 -21.32 40.19 15.38
C ASP A 676 -20.52 39.31 14.40
N ALA A 677 -20.18 39.86 13.23
CA ALA A 677 -19.38 39.21 12.20
C ALA A 677 -17.84 39.23 12.46
N GLY A 678 -17.41 39.87 13.54
CA GLY A 678 -16.00 40.12 13.87
C GLY A 678 -15.39 41.31 13.12
N SER A 679 -14.49 42.05 13.75
CA SER A 679 -13.79 43.18 13.15
C SER A 679 -12.60 42.76 12.29
N GLY A 680 -12.20 43.58 11.31
CA GLY A 680 -10.96 43.40 10.54
C GLY A 680 -11.16 43.16 9.04
N PHE A 681 -12.40 43.08 8.56
CA PHE A 681 -12.72 42.87 7.14
C PHE A 681 -13.07 44.20 6.43
N LYS A 682 -12.87 44.23 5.12
CA LYS A 682 -13.09 45.40 4.25
C LYS A 682 -14.57 45.69 4.03
N SER A 683 -15.43 44.67 4.00
CA SER A 683 -16.88 44.84 3.92
C SER A 683 -17.67 43.64 4.46
N TYR A 684 -18.91 43.90 4.86
CA TYR A 684 -19.84 42.94 5.46
C TYR A 684 -21.23 43.07 4.81
N LYS A 685 -21.83 41.96 4.41
CA LYS A 685 -23.20 41.89 3.88
C LYS A 685 -23.94 40.70 4.50
N TRP A 686 -25.01 40.96 5.23
CA TRP A 686 -25.85 39.94 5.84
C TRP A 686 -26.87 39.37 4.84
N SER A 687 -27.34 38.14 5.09
CA SER A 687 -28.32 37.43 4.24
C SER A 687 -29.64 38.19 4.08
N ASN A 688 -30.02 39.03 5.04
CA ASN A 688 -31.18 39.94 4.97
C ASN A 688 -30.91 41.24 4.18
N GLY A 689 -29.78 41.36 3.49
CA GLY A 689 -29.40 42.51 2.67
C GLY A 689 -28.81 43.70 3.41
N LYS A 690 -28.69 43.65 4.75
CA LYS A 690 -28.06 44.73 5.54
C LYS A 690 -26.53 44.67 5.46
N TYR A 691 -25.88 45.81 5.71
CA TYR A 691 -24.43 45.96 5.66
C TYR A 691 -23.88 46.37 7.03
N GLY A 692 -22.61 46.06 7.29
CA GLY A 692 -21.88 46.39 8.53
C GLY A 692 -21.59 45.17 9.41
N GLN A 693 -20.60 45.31 10.30
CA GLN A 693 -20.13 44.22 11.19
C GLN A 693 -21.23 43.68 12.11
N ILE A 694 -22.11 44.55 12.60
CA ILE A 694 -23.11 44.23 13.61
C ILE A 694 -24.52 44.19 12.99
N LEU A 695 -25.27 43.13 13.24
CA LEU A 695 -26.68 43.01 12.91
C LEU A 695 -27.52 42.77 14.16
N THR A 696 -28.47 43.66 14.47
CA THR A 696 -29.51 43.36 15.46
C THR A 696 -30.70 42.69 14.78
N VAL A 697 -31.08 41.50 15.27
CA VAL A 697 -32.16 40.66 14.77
C VAL A 697 -33.36 40.71 15.71
N LYS A 698 -34.56 40.87 15.14
CA LYS A 698 -35.86 40.85 15.83
C LYS A 698 -36.86 39.87 15.21
N ASP A 699 -36.48 39.19 14.13
CA ASP A 699 -37.34 38.31 13.34
C ASP A 699 -36.72 36.92 13.28
N ALA A 700 -37.52 35.86 13.43
CA ALA A 700 -37.04 34.48 13.34
C ALA A 700 -36.54 34.16 11.92
N GLY A 701 -35.44 33.41 11.81
CA GLY A 701 -34.84 33.11 10.50
C GLY A 701 -33.39 32.66 10.57
N ALA A 702 -32.87 32.29 9.40
CA ALA A 702 -31.49 31.85 9.21
C ALA A 702 -30.61 33.03 8.72
N TYR A 703 -29.66 33.46 9.55
CA TYR A 703 -28.81 34.61 9.28
C TYR A 703 -27.37 34.19 9.00
N SER A 704 -26.83 34.56 7.84
CA SER A 704 -25.41 34.43 7.51
C SER A 704 -24.83 35.78 7.12
N VAL A 705 -23.51 35.90 7.17
CA VAL A 705 -22.77 37.09 6.72
C VAL A 705 -21.75 36.71 5.66
N THR A 706 -21.81 37.39 4.51
CA THR A 706 -20.77 37.41 3.50
C THR A 706 -19.80 38.54 3.85
N ILE A 707 -18.52 38.21 4.04
CA ILE A 707 -17.45 39.16 4.32
C ILE A 707 -16.46 39.20 3.17
N THR A 708 -15.81 40.35 3.01
CA THR A 708 -14.72 40.56 2.05
C THR A 708 -13.51 41.10 2.80
N ASP A 709 -12.33 40.52 2.61
CA ASP A 709 -11.09 40.99 3.21
C ASP A 709 -10.40 42.10 2.38
N TYR A 710 -9.22 42.55 2.83
CA TYR A 710 -8.44 43.57 2.11
C TYR A 710 -7.80 43.05 0.81
N ASN A 711 -7.55 41.75 0.69
CA ASN A 711 -7.11 41.07 -0.54
C ASN A 711 -8.26 40.87 -1.55
N SER A 712 -9.48 41.30 -1.20
CA SER A 712 -10.73 41.15 -1.96
C SER A 712 -11.24 39.71 -2.07
N CYS A 713 -10.80 38.84 -1.16
CA CYS A 713 -11.32 37.49 -0.99
C CYS A 713 -12.63 37.49 -0.22
N VAL A 714 -13.58 36.69 -0.69
CA VAL A 714 -14.96 36.68 -0.20
C VAL A 714 -15.27 35.32 0.41
N ASN A 715 -15.89 35.31 1.59
CA ASN A 715 -16.41 34.08 2.21
C ASN A 715 -17.75 34.35 2.89
N THR A 716 -18.57 33.32 3.08
CA THR A 716 -19.89 33.43 3.74
C THR A 716 -19.96 32.48 4.92
N SER A 717 -20.46 32.96 6.05
CA SER A 717 -20.59 32.14 7.27
C SER A 717 -21.62 31.03 7.08
N ALA A 718 -21.53 29.99 7.92
CA ALA A 718 -22.68 29.12 8.17
C ALA A 718 -23.89 29.95 8.65
N ALA A 719 -25.09 29.44 8.40
CA ALA A 719 -26.33 30.10 8.81
C ALA A 719 -26.56 29.93 10.31
N THR A 720 -26.70 31.05 11.02
CA THR A 720 -27.08 31.12 12.42
C THR A 720 -28.60 31.18 12.52
N GLN A 721 -29.21 30.13 13.08
CA GLN A 721 -30.66 30.08 13.26
C GLN A 721 -31.08 30.91 14.47
N VAL A 722 -31.94 31.90 14.24
CA VAL A 722 -32.65 32.64 15.30
C VAL A 722 -34.08 32.12 15.40
N THR A 723 -34.52 31.82 16.62
CA THR A 723 -35.86 31.29 16.93
C THR A 723 -36.57 32.27 17.85
N ILE A 724 -37.81 32.61 17.51
CA ILE A 724 -38.65 33.47 18.35
C ILE A 724 -39.86 32.67 18.80
N TYR A 725 -40.02 32.55 20.11
CA TYR A 725 -41.17 31.89 20.72
C TYR A 725 -42.31 32.91 20.91
N PRO A 726 -43.54 32.62 20.44
CA PRO A 726 -44.67 33.52 20.63
C PRO A 726 -45.01 33.65 22.12
N LEU A 727 -45.41 34.85 22.55
CA LEU A 727 -45.86 35.05 23.92
C LEU A 727 -47.11 34.18 24.24
N PRO A 728 -47.26 33.68 25.48
CA PRO A 728 -48.45 32.95 25.90
C PRO A 728 -49.76 33.67 25.57
N SER A 729 -50.80 32.91 25.22
CA SER A 729 -52.16 33.43 25.09
C SER A 729 -52.74 33.70 26.47
N THR A 730 -53.35 34.87 26.68
CA THR A 730 -53.76 35.38 27.99
C THR A 730 -55.27 35.56 28.16
N ASN A 731 -56.08 34.93 27.30
CA ASN A 731 -57.54 35.02 27.35
C ASN A 731 -58.13 34.33 28.59
N VAL A 732 -58.40 35.10 29.65
CA VAL A 732 -59.04 34.62 30.88
C VAL A 732 -60.55 34.58 30.71
N THR A 733 -61.15 33.43 31.02
CA THR A 733 -62.62 33.27 31.05
C THR A 733 -63.17 33.32 32.48
N VAL A 734 -64.37 33.86 32.63
CA VAL A 734 -65.09 33.94 33.92
C VAL A 734 -66.20 32.91 33.92
N ASN A 735 -66.26 32.07 34.96
CA ASN A 735 -67.36 31.15 35.20
C ASN A 735 -68.13 31.62 36.43
N GLY A 736 -69.44 31.81 36.28
CA GLY A 736 -70.31 32.41 37.31
C GLY A 736 -70.44 33.94 37.19
N PRO A 737 -71.30 34.56 38.02
CA PRO A 737 -71.49 36.02 38.03
C PRO A 737 -70.24 36.74 38.57
N THR A 738 -69.91 37.92 38.03
CA THR A 738 -68.77 38.73 38.52
C THR A 738 -69.00 39.28 39.93
N ALA A 739 -70.23 39.33 40.40
CA ALA A 739 -70.58 39.58 41.80
C ALA A 739 -70.81 38.27 42.57
N PHE A 740 -70.18 38.10 43.73
CA PHE A 740 -70.24 36.88 44.54
C PHE A 740 -70.32 37.21 46.03
N CYS A 741 -71.03 36.40 46.80
CA CYS A 741 -71.09 36.58 48.26
C CYS A 741 -69.78 36.18 48.93
N GLU A 742 -69.39 36.89 49.99
CA GLU A 742 -68.29 36.52 50.87
C GLU A 742 -68.39 35.03 51.32
N GLY A 743 -67.29 34.29 51.20
CA GLY A 743 -67.24 32.83 51.44
C GLY A 743 -67.78 31.94 50.31
N SER A 744 -68.39 32.49 49.25
CA SER A 744 -68.87 31.71 48.09
C SER A 744 -67.73 31.23 47.18
N LYS A 745 -67.91 30.04 46.57
CA LYS A 745 -67.09 29.52 45.46
C LYS A 745 -67.85 29.50 44.12
N SER A 746 -68.93 30.27 44.00
CA SER A 746 -69.79 30.35 42.80
C SER A 746 -69.12 30.98 41.58
N THR A 747 -68.03 31.72 41.78
CA THR A 747 -67.35 32.50 40.74
C THR A 747 -65.89 32.12 40.72
N TYR A 748 -65.36 31.78 39.53
CA TYR A 748 -63.95 31.50 39.35
C TYR A 748 -63.43 31.94 37.97
N LEU A 749 -62.17 32.35 37.97
CA LEU A 749 -61.43 32.78 36.79
C LEU A 749 -60.63 31.59 36.26
N VAL A 750 -60.52 31.46 34.93
CA VAL A 750 -59.82 30.34 34.28
C VAL A 750 -58.86 30.89 33.23
N ALA A 751 -57.57 30.70 33.46
CA ALA A 751 -56.53 30.95 32.45
C ALA A 751 -56.59 29.88 31.33
N PRO A 752 -56.02 30.12 30.14
CA PRO A 752 -55.79 29.08 29.13
C PRO A 752 -54.98 27.89 29.66
N SER A 753 -55.12 26.71 29.05
CA SER A 753 -54.29 25.52 29.38
C SER A 753 -53.15 25.32 28.39
N GLY A 754 -52.14 24.56 28.79
CA GLY A 754 -50.99 24.19 27.96
C GLY A 754 -49.68 24.88 28.34
N TYR A 755 -49.69 25.71 29.38
CA TYR A 755 -48.57 26.51 29.84
C TYR A 755 -47.95 25.97 31.14
N ALA A 756 -46.65 26.23 31.33
CA ALA A 756 -45.82 25.69 32.42
C ALA A 756 -46.25 26.17 33.80
N SER A 757 -46.59 27.45 33.95
CA SER A 757 -47.02 28.03 35.23
C SER A 757 -47.96 29.22 35.07
N TYR A 758 -48.69 29.49 36.15
CA TYR A 758 -49.61 30.60 36.29
C TYR A 758 -49.29 31.33 37.60
N GLN A 759 -49.50 32.64 37.65
CA GLN A 759 -49.47 33.42 38.89
C GLN A 759 -50.56 34.48 38.81
N TRP A 760 -51.58 34.37 39.66
CA TRP A 760 -52.64 35.38 39.74
C TRP A 760 -52.14 36.61 40.50
N VAL A 761 -52.51 37.79 40.01
CA VAL A 761 -52.16 39.09 40.58
C VAL A 761 -53.41 39.92 40.80
N LYS A 762 -53.44 40.72 41.86
CA LYS A 762 -54.52 41.65 42.17
C LYS A 762 -53.96 43.04 42.42
N GLY A 763 -54.45 44.04 41.71
CA GLY A 763 -53.96 45.43 41.86
C GLY A 763 -52.44 45.56 41.71
N GLY A 764 -51.84 44.81 40.78
CA GLY A 764 -50.40 44.81 40.51
C GLY A 764 -49.54 43.90 41.40
N ASN A 765 -50.10 43.29 42.46
CA ASN A 765 -49.35 42.46 43.41
C ASN A 765 -49.67 40.97 43.24
N ASN A 766 -48.66 40.10 43.38
CA ASN A 766 -48.85 38.65 43.37
C ASN A 766 -49.75 38.19 44.53
N ILE A 767 -50.74 37.36 44.23
CA ILE A 767 -51.54 36.67 45.24
C ILE A 767 -50.77 35.42 45.67
N SER A 768 -50.31 35.38 46.92
CA SER A 768 -49.50 34.27 47.43
C SER A 768 -50.22 32.93 47.31
N GLY A 769 -49.53 31.92 46.76
CA GLY A 769 -50.06 30.58 46.52
C GLY A 769 -51.07 30.45 45.37
N ALA A 770 -51.44 31.53 44.68
CA ALA A 770 -52.40 31.48 43.58
C ALA A 770 -51.71 31.13 42.24
N THR A 771 -51.24 29.89 42.14
CA THR A 771 -50.50 29.37 40.97
C THR A 771 -51.29 28.40 40.10
N ASP A 772 -52.54 28.10 40.48
CA ASP A 772 -53.43 27.22 39.71
C ASP A 772 -54.01 27.91 38.45
N LYS A 773 -54.31 27.12 37.42
CA LYS A 773 -55.05 27.55 36.22
C LYS A 773 -56.42 28.18 36.58
N LYS A 774 -57.02 27.76 37.69
CA LYS A 774 -58.29 28.30 38.21
C LYS A 774 -58.05 29.11 39.47
N TYR A 775 -58.66 30.28 39.57
CA TYR A 775 -58.63 31.09 40.78
C TYR A 775 -60.03 31.52 41.23
N TYR A 776 -60.27 31.45 42.54
CA TYR A 776 -61.51 31.86 43.19
C TYR A 776 -61.29 33.21 43.89
N PRO A 777 -61.85 34.33 43.38
CA PRO A 777 -61.75 35.61 44.05
C PRO A 777 -62.32 35.55 45.47
N ILE A 778 -61.59 36.10 46.45
CA ILE A 778 -62.00 36.17 47.86
C ILE A 778 -62.23 37.61 48.36
N SER A 779 -62.20 38.59 47.46
CA SER A 779 -62.44 40.01 47.76
C SER A 779 -62.65 40.81 46.47
N SER A 780 -63.25 42.00 46.55
CA SER A 780 -63.46 42.88 45.40
C SER A 780 -62.13 43.38 44.81
N GLY A 781 -62.03 43.42 43.48
CA GLY A 781 -60.92 44.05 42.76
C GLY A 781 -60.70 43.50 41.34
N THR A 782 -59.66 44.03 40.69
CA THR A 782 -59.23 43.60 39.35
C THR A 782 -58.12 42.56 39.47
N TYR A 783 -58.37 41.40 38.87
CA TYR A 783 -57.49 40.24 38.84
C TYR A 783 -56.89 40.06 37.43
N LYS A 784 -55.62 39.72 37.37
CA LYS A 784 -54.94 39.27 36.15
C LYS A 784 -54.20 37.97 36.43
N VAL A 785 -53.74 37.28 35.39
CA VAL A 785 -52.82 36.15 35.51
C VAL A 785 -51.59 36.41 34.66
N THR A 786 -50.40 36.24 35.23
CA THR A 786 -49.15 36.07 34.48
C THR A 786 -49.02 34.59 34.15
N ILE A 787 -48.83 34.27 32.87
CA ILE A 787 -48.70 32.91 32.34
C ILE A 787 -47.27 32.77 31.83
N THR A 788 -46.60 31.67 32.18
CA THR A 788 -45.28 31.31 31.65
C THR A 788 -45.38 30.02 30.85
N ASP A 789 -44.84 29.97 29.64
CA ASP A 789 -44.72 28.73 28.86
C ASP A 789 -43.48 27.89 29.20
N ASN A 790 -43.27 26.81 28.47
CA ASN A 790 -42.11 25.91 28.65
C ASN A 790 -40.77 26.50 28.15
N PHE A 791 -40.79 27.65 27.48
CA PHE A 791 -39.62 28.38 27.00
C PHE A 791 -39.28 29.59 27.89
N ASN A 792 -39.94 29.72 29.05
CA ASN A 792 -39.89 30.84 29.99
C ASN A 792 -40.46 32.16 29.45
N CYS A 793 -41.24 32.12 28.36
CA CYS A 793 -41.91 33.30 27.84
C CYS A 793 -43.12 33.64 28.69
N GLN A 794 -43.17 34.90 29.15
CA GLN A 794 -44.20 35.40 30.06
C GLN A 794 -45.11 36.40 29.37
N ASN A 795 -46.41 36.26 29.60
CA ASN A 795 -47.40 37.25 29.21
C ASN A 795 -48.46 37.40 30.31
N GLN A 796 -49.07 38.58 30.42
CA GLN A 796 -50.06 38.88 31.44
C GLN A 796 -51.42 39.20 30.82
N SER A 797 -52.49 38.71 31.43
CA SER A 797 -53.86 38.98 30.96
C SER A 797 -54.31 40.43 31.17
N ASP A 798 -55.36 40.78 30.44
CA ASP A 798 -56.23 41.89 30.81
C ASP A 798 -56.88 41.67 32.17
N GLY A 799 -57.36 42.77 32.76
CA GLY A 799 -57.93 42.80 34.10
C GLY A 799 -59.39 42.36 34.13
N VAL A 800 -59.67 41.28 34.85
CA VAL A 800 -61.04 40.84 35.16
C VAL A 800 -61.48 41.43 36.50
N VAL A 801 -62.59 42.17 36.49
CA VAL A 801 -63.18 42.72 37.72
C VAL A 801 -64.10 41.69 38.37
N ALA A 802 -63.86 41.40 39.65
CA ALA A 802 -64.78 40.62 40.49
C ALA A 802 -65.15 41.45 41.74
N THR A 803 -66.40 41.34 42.18
CA THR A 803 -66.97 42.14 43.28
C THR A 803 -67.50 41.21 44.36
N MET A 804 -66.92 41.30 45.56
CA MET A 804 -67.44 40.59 46.73
C MET A 804 -68.59 41.38 47.36
N LEU A 805 -69.68 40.68 47.66
CA LEU A 805 -70.84 41.17 48.38
C LEU A 805 -70.78 40.67 49.83
N ASN A 806 -70.97 41.57 50.79
CA ASN A 806 -70.95 41.22 52.21
C ASN A 806 -72.16 40.35 52.59
N LEU A 807 -72.00 39.44 53.55
CA LEU A 807 -73.12 38.66 54.08
C LEU A 807 -74.15 39.51 54.86
N PRO A 808 -75.45 39.14 54.86
CA PRO A 808 -76.45 39.82 55.67
C PRO A 808 -76.22 39.64 57.18
N LYS A 809 -76.54 40.66 57.98
CA LYS A 809 -76.32 40.65 59.44
C LYS A 809 -77.40 39.85 60.19
N ALA A 810 -77.29 38.52 60.20
CA ALA A 810 -78.22 37.66 60.92
C ALA A 810 -78.01 37.68 62.46
N LYS A 811 -78.89 38.36 63.19
CA LYS A 811 -79.00 38.33 64.65
C LYS A 811 -80.42 37.93 65.04
N VAL A 812 -80.58 37.24 66.17
CA VAL A 812 -81.87 36.95 66.80
C VAL A 812 -81.91 37.60 68.19
N THR A 813 -83.05 38.16 68.56
CA THR A 813 -83.38 38.65 69.90
C THR A 813 -84.63 37.93 70.42
N ILE A 814 -84.80 37.90 71.74
CA ILE A 814 -85.97 37.34 72.43
C ILE A 814 -86.60 38.39 73.34
N ASP A 815 -87.93 38.39 73.46
CA ASP A 815 -88.72 39.22 74.38
C ASP A 815 -88.64 38.70 75.83
N GLY A 816 -87.50 38.93 76.47
CA GLY A 816 -87.29 38.63 77.89
C GLY A 816 -86.47 37.37 78.13
N SER A 817 -86.88 36.54 79.09
CA SER A 817 -86.09 35.39 79.52
C SER A 817 -86.07 34.26 78.48
N LYS A 818 -84.90 33.63 78.31
CA LYS A 818 -84.71 32.38 77.53
C LYS A 818 -85.36 31.15 78.16
N ASN A 819 -85.85 31.29 79.38
CA ASN A 819 -86.53 30.23 80.12
C ASN A 819 -88.04 30.40 79.94
N ILE A 820 -88.73 29.31 79.60
CA ILE A 820 -90.19 29.26 79.47
C ILE A 820 -90.76 28.15 80.34
N CYS A 821 -91.78 28.48 81.12
CA CYS A 821 -92.57 27.53 81.91
C CYS A 821 -93.74 27.00 81.07
N ASN A 822 -94.39 25.92 81.53
CA ASN A 822 -95.47 25.28 80.79
C ASN A 822 -96.65 26.25 80.56
N GLY A 823 -97.00 26.49 79.29
CA GLY A 823 -98.03 27.45 78.89
C GLY A 823 -97.51 28.86 78.52
N GLU A 824 -96.24 29.18 78.78
CA GLU A 824 -95.66 30.47 78.37
C GLU A 824 -95.15 30.46 76.93
N THR A 825 -95.26 31.62 76.26
CA THR A 825 -94.68 31.86 74.94
C THR A 825 -93.66 33.00 74.98
N ARG A 826 -92.79 33.03 73.96
CA ARG A 826 -91.82 34.10 73.68
C ARG A 826 -91.75 34.34 72.18
N THR A 827 -91.42 35.55 71.77
CA THR A 827 -91.17 35.94 70.39
C THR A 827 -89.67 36.03 70.14
N LEU A 828 -89.20 35.21 69.21
CA LEU A 828 -87.88 35.41 68.60
C LEU A 828 -88.02 36.38 67.42
N THR A 829 -87.15 37.38 67.34
CA THR A 829 -87.14 38.36 66.24
C THR A 829 -85.77 38.39 65.58
N ALA A 830 -85.73 38.24 64.26
CA ALA A 830 -84.52 38.35 63.46
C ALA A 830 -84.21 39.82 63.10
N SER A 831 -82.95 40.12 62.76
CA SER A 831 -82.55 41.44 62.24
C SER A 831 -83.41 41.89 61.06
N ALA A 832 -84.03 43.07 61.15
CA ALA A 832 -84.65 43.70 60.00
C ALA A 832 -83.60 44.18 58.98
N GLY A 833 -83.91 44.05 57.69
CA GLY A 833 -83.14 44.60 56.58
C GLY A 833 -83.99 44.73 55.32
N SER A 834 -83.64 45.68 54.44
CA SER A 834 -84.38 45.89 53.19
C SER A 834 -84.17 44.71 52.24
N GLY A 835 -85.27 44.17 51.70
CA GLY A 835 -85.25 42.99 50.83
C GLY A 835 -84.80 41.68 51.51
N TYR A 836 -84.74 41.64 52.84
CA TYR A 836 -84.39 40.41 53.56
C TYR A 836 -85.57 39.43 53.59
N SER A 837 -85.27 38.14 53.35
CA SER A 837 -86.18 37.01 53.57
C SER A 837 -85.63 36.07 54.64
N TYR A 838 -86.54 35.44 55.38
CA TYR A 838 -86.23 34.69 56.60
C TYR A 838 -86.63 33.23 56.48
N GLN A 839 -85.93 32.35 57.17
CA GLN A 839 -86.35 30.97 57.42
C GLN A 839 -85.87 30.58 58.82
N TRP A 840 -86.80 30.28 59.71
CA TRP A 840 -86.46 29.80 61.05
C TRP A 840 -86.14 28.31 61.06
N LEU A 841 -85.20 27.92 61.91
CA LEU A 841 -84.78 26.55 62.12
C LEU A 841 -84.87 26.22 63.62
N LYS A 842 -85.35 25.02 63.95
CA LYS A 842 -85.27 24.44 65.30
C LYS A 842 -84.34 23.23 65.23
N ASN A 843 -83.35 23.16 66.11
CA ASN A 843 -82.32 22.11 66.15
C ASN A 843 -81.67 21.88 64.77
N SER A 844 -81.41 22.97 64.04
CA SER A 844 -80.88 23.00 62.66
C SER A 844 -81.78 22.43 61.55
N VAL A 845 -83.05 22.10 61.83
CA VAL A 845 -84.06 21.71 60.82
C VAL A 845 -84.99 22.88 60.53
N ASN A 846 -85.31 23.14 59.26
CA ASN A 846 -86.25 24.19 58.87
C ASN A 846 -87.63 23.97 59.52
N ILE A 847 -88.16 25.00 60.17
CA ILE A 847 -89.54 25.03 60.64
C ILE A 847 -90.42 25.40 59.44
N ASN A 848 -91.31 24.49 59.04
CA ASN A 848 -92.15 24.70 57.86
C ASN A 848 -93.06 25.93 58.05
N GLY A 849 -93.19 26.78 57.02
CA GLY A 849 -93.96 28.02 57.04
C GLY A 849 -93.38 29.17 57.89
N ALA A 850 -92.31 28.95 58.66
CA ALA A 850 -91.72 29.98 59.52
C ALA A 850 -90.77 30.92 58.75
N THR A 851 -91.33 31.75 57.88
CA THR A 851 -90.59 32.68 56.99
C THR A 851 -90.75 34.16 57.35
N GLN A 852 -91.45 34.46 58.44
CA GLN A 852 -91.62 35.82 58.95
C GLN A 852 -90.40 36.28 59.76
N MET A 853 -90.21 37.61 59.87
CA MET A 853 -89.12 38.21 60.64
C MET A 853 -89.17 37.83 62.13
N SER A 854 -90.36 37.57 62.66
CA SER A 854 -90.60 37.07 64.02
C SER A 854 -91.20 35.67 64.03
N TYR A 855 -90.81 34.86 65.01
CA TYR A 855 -91.35 33.52 65.25
C TYR A 855 -91.65 33.31 66.73
N VAL A 856 -92.88 32.91 67.05
CA VAL A 856 -93.31 32.65 68.43
C VAL A 856 -92.92 31.22 68.83
N VAL A 857 -92.17 31.10 69.91
CA VAL A 857 -91.73 29.83 70.51
C VAL A 857 -92.49 29.54 71.79
N SER A 858 -92.91 28.29 71.94
CA SER A 858 -93.61 27.75 73.12
C SER A 858 -92.96 26.47 73.66
N THR A 859 -91.82 26.06 73.08
CA THR A 859 -91.11 24.82 73.43
C THR A 859 -89.61 25.04 73.44
N ALA A 860 -88.91 24.32 74.32
CA ALA A 860 -87.45 24.33 74.40
C ALA A 860 -86.79 23.81 73.11
N GLY A 861 -85.57 24.28 72.83
CA GLY A 861 -84.75 23.89 71.68
C GLY A 861 -83.82 25.00 71.19
N ASP A 862 -82.96 24.67 70.24
CA ASP A 862 -81.99 25.58 69.63
C ASP A 862 -82.58 26.24 68.38
N PHE A 863 -82.85 27.55 68.45
CA PHE A 863 -83.40 28.28 67.32
C PHE A 863 -82.33 29.09 66.58
N LYS A 864 -82.38 29.06 65.24
CA LYS A 864 -81.64 29.97 64.35
C LYS A 864 -82.60 30.60 63.36
N CYS A 865 -82.27 31.79 62.86
CA CYS A 865 -82.88 32.34 61.66
C CYS A 865 -81.84 32.41 60.53
N LYS A 866 -82.16 31.82 59.38
CA LYS A 866 -81.42 32.03 58.14
C LYS A 866 -81.97 33.28 57.44
N VAL A 867 -81.11 34.26 57.23
CA VAL A 867 -81.43 35.51 56.54
C VAL A 867 -80.84 35.47 55.15
N THR A 868 -81.62 35.79 54.13
CA THR A 868 -81.18 35.96 52.73
C THR A 868 -81.45 37.40 52.29
N ASP A 869 -80.46 38.09 51.74
CA ASP A 869 -80.62 39.47 51.24
C ASP A 869 -81.15 39.54 49.79
N ALA A 870 -81.36 40.77 49.31
CA ALA A 870 -81.82 41.04 47.94
C ALA A 870 -80.82 40.61 46.84
N ASN A 871 -79.54 40.43 47.18
CA ASN A 871 -78.53 39.91 46.26
C ASN A 871 -78.41 38.37 46.29
N GLY A 872 -79.23 37.70 47.12
CA GLY A 872 -79.22 36.26 47.30
C GLY A 872 -78.14 35.74 48.25
N CYS A 873 -77.40 36.61 48.94
CA CYS A 873 -76.40 36.25 49.96
C CYS A 873 -77.09 35.80 51.25
N LYS A 874 -76.59 34.72 51.88
CA LYS A 874 -77.30 33.97 52.92
C LYS A 874 -76.42 33.80 54.14
N GLU A 875 -76.93 34.13 55.32
CA GLU A 875 -76.23 33.91 56.58
C GLU A 875 -77.17 33.37 57.66
N ASN A 876 -76.65 32.52 58.55
CA ASN A 876 -77.39 32.00 59.70
C ASN A 876 -77.10 32.81 60.95
N SER A 877 -78.12 33.13 61.74
CA SER A 877 -77.91 33.69 63.07
C SER A 877 -77.15 32.73 63.98
N LYS A 878 -76.51 33.29 65.02
CA LYS A 878 -76.10 32.50 66.19
C LYS A 878 -77.31 31.78 66.80
N ILE A 879 -77.05 30.65 67.46
CA ILE A 879 -78.07 29.86 68.16
C ILE A 879 -78.68 30.70 69.29
N THR A 880 -80.00 30.68 69.37
CA THR A 880 -80.76 31.12 70.55
C THR A 880 -81.40 29.90 71.18
N THR A 881 -80.73 29.32 72.17
CA THR A 881 -81.25 28.21 72.97
C THR A 881 -82.35 28.71 73.89
N ILE A 882 -83.50 28.02 73.83
CA ILE A 882 -84.64 28.20 74.74
C ILE A 882 -84.69 26.96 75.64
N THR A 883 -84.68 27.17 76.95
CA THR A 883 -84.62 26.08 77.94
C THR A 883 -85.91 25.98 78.73
N SER A 884 -86.32 24.75 79.03
CA SER A 884 -87.34 24.43 80.04
C SER A 884 -86.60 24.01 81.30
N ILE A 885 -86.89 24.63 82.45
CA ILE A 885 -86.16 24.37 83.70
C ILE A 885 -87.14 24.01 84.82
N CYS A 886 -87.39 22.70 84.96
CA CYS A 886 -87.82 22.08 86.20
C CYS A 886 -86.66 21.22 86.70
N LYS A 887 -86.24 21.36 87.97
CA LYS A 887 -85.15 20.57 88.58
C LYS A 887 -85.63 19.12 88.90
N GLU A 888 -84.81 18.09 89.17
CA GLU A 888 -83.35 17.89 89.38
C GLU A 888 -82.82 16.81 88.36
N ALA A 889 -81.59 16.27 88.32
CA ALA A 889 -80.42 16.22 89.22
C ALA A 889 -79.08 16.10 88.42
N GLU A 890 -78.04 15.44 88.97
CA GLU A 890 -76.67 15.32 88.42
C GLU A 890 -76.13 13.85 88.39
N THR A 891 -75.28 13.52 87.40
CA THR A 891 -74.11 12.56 87.39
C THR A 891 -73.36 12.75 86.04
N GLY A 892 -72.03 12.83 85.88
CA GLY A 892 -70.98 11.80 86.03
C GLY A 892 -70.86 10.91 84.75
N ASP A 893 -69.72 10.64 84.07
CA ASP A 893 -68.28 11.02 84.19
C ASP A 893 -67.63 10.91 82.75
N ASN A 894 -66.65 11.72 82.31
CA ASN A 894 -65.15 11.58 82.38
C ASN A 894 -64.50 10.61 81.33
N PRO A 895 -63.23 10.79 80.84
CA PRO A 895 -62.73 10.20 79.57
C PRO A 895 -61.63 9.11 79.66
N GLY A 896 -61.38 8.40 78.54
CA GLY A 896 -60.26 7.46 78.25
C GLY A 896 -60.46 6.80 76.87
N SER A 897 -59.52 6.14 76.17
CA SER A 897 -58.09 5.78 76.38
C SER A 897 -57.41 5.57 74.99
N ARG A 898 -56.08 5.42 74.90
CA ARG A 898 -55.32 5.11 73.64
C ARG A 898 -54.69 3.71 73.68
N THR A 899 -54.76 2.98 72.56
CA THR A 899 -54.27 1.60 72.38
C THR A 899 -52.84 1.54 71.81
N THR A 900 -52.03 0.55 72.21
CA THR A 900 -50.61 0.39 71.81
C THR A 900 -50.29 -0.95 71.15
N LEU A 901 -49.39 -0.97 70.15
CA LEU A 901 -48.96 -2.16 69.39
C LEU A 901 -47.58 -2.65 69.86
N SER A 902 -47.50 -3.93 70.24
CA SER A 902 -46.27 -4.63 70.63
C SER A 902 -45.69 -5.44 69.47
N ILE A 903 -44.36 -5.49 69.36
CA ILE A 903 -43.64 -6.22 68.29
C ILE A 903 -42.43 -6.97 68.88
N TYR A 904 -42.30 -8.27 68.56
CA TYR A 904 -41.14 -9.07 68.95
C TYR A 904 -40.91 -10.27 67.99
N PRO A 905 -39.67 -10.77 67.84
CA PRO A 905 -38.42 -10.09 68.17
C PRO A 905 -38.19 -8.87 67.26
N ASN A 906 -37.41 -7.90 67.73
CA ASN A 906 -37.10 -6.68 66.99
C ASN A 906 -35.70 -6.17 67.43
N PRO A 907 -34.65 -6.24 66.60
CA PRO A 907 -34.65 -6.62 65.18
C PRO A 907 -35.03 -8.08 64.90
N THR A 908 -35.43 -8.36 63.67
CA THR A 908 -35.81 -9.69 63.17
C THR A 908 -35.21 -9.95 61.78
N ALA A 909 -35.02 -11.22 61.42
CA ALA A 909 -34.44 -11.64 60.14
C ALA A 909 -35.35 -12.55 59.28
N ASN A 910 -36.36 -13.20 59.87
CA ASN A 910 -37.20 -14.20 59.18
C ASN A 910 -38.69 -14.02 59.48
N VAL A 911 -39.05 -13.82 60.74
CA VAL A 911 -40.44 -13.85 61.22
C VAL A 911 -40.62 -12.79 62.30
N VAL A 912 -41.75 -12.08 62.29
CA VAL A 912 -42.12 -11.09 63.31
C VAL A 912 -43.50 -11.37 63.88
N PHE A 913 -43.65 -11.20 65.19
CA PHE A 913 -44.93 -11.30 65.89
C PHE A 913 -45.41 -9.89 66.26
N LEU A 914 -46.66 -9.60 65.89
CA LEU A 914 -47.34 -8.32 66.10
C LEU A 914 -48.55 -8.56 67.00
N GLN A 915 -48.72 -7.79 68.09
CA GLN A 915 -49.84 -7.93 69.01
C GLN A 915 -50.37 -6.58 69.54
N ALA A 916 -51.69 -6.38 69.47
CA ALA A 916 -52.40 -5.23 70.03
C ALA A 916 -53.77 -5.66 70.58
N ASP A 917 -54.28 -4.97 71.61
CA ASP A 917 -55.54 -5.29 72.27
C ASP A 917 -56.48 -4.07 72.23
N PHE A 918 -57.61 -4.18 71.52
CA PHE A 918 -58.47 -3.04 71.16
C PHE A 918 -59.79 -3.06 71.92
N ASN A 919 -60.21 -1.92 72.48
CA ASN A 919 -61.47 -1.89 73.27
C ASN A 919 -62.75 -2.03 72.42
N ASP A 920 -62.68 -1.85 71.09
CA ASP A 920 -63.82 -1.96 70.18
C ASP A 920 -64.01 -3.43 69.73
N GLN A 921 -65.20 -4.01 69.97
CA GLN A 921 -65.58 -5.38 69.57
C GLN A 921 -65.92 -5.48 68.06
N VAL A 922 -65.01 -5.06 67.18
CA VAL A 922 -65.16 -5.19 65.73
C VAL A 922 -64.63 -6.57 65.30
N PRO A 923 -65.28 -7.33 64.40
CA PRO A 923 -64.87 -8.70 64.10
C PRO A 923 -63.54 -8.82 63.34
N THR A 924 -63.01 -7.73 62.78
CA THR A 924 -61.77 -7.74 61.98
C THR A 924 -60.96 -6.46 62.19
N ALA A 925 -59.64 -6.56 62.04
CA ALA A 925 -58.70 -5.44 61.99
C ALA A 925 -57.81 -5.54 60.75
N THR A 926 -57.38 -4.39 60.24
CA THR A 926 -56.46 -4.31 59.09
C THR A 926 -55.05 -3.99 59.58
N LEU A 927 -54.09 -4.83 59.21
CA LEU A 927 -52.67 -4.59 59.36
C LEU A 927 -52.12 -3.99 58.05
N GLU A 928 -51.49 -2.84 58.16
CA GLU A 928 -50.71 -2.17 57.11
C GLU A 928 -49.25 -2.11 57.56
N ILE A 929 -48.29 -2.47 56.70
CA ILE A 929 -46.87 -2.26 56.96
C ILE A 929 -46.30 -1.36 55.87
N THR A 930 -45.76 -0.21 56.28
CA THR A 930 -45.08 0.73 55.40
C THR A 930 -43.58 0.71 55.63
N ASN A 931 -42.79 1.10 54.63
CA ASN A 931 -41.40 1.48 54.86
C ASN A 931 -41.31 2.86 55.56
N LEU A 932 -40.10 3.30 55.93
CA LEU A 932 -39.87 4.62 56.54
C LEU A 932 -40.35 5.84 55.72
N LEU A 933 -40.57 5.67 54.41
CA LEU A 933 -41.07 6.72 53.52
C LEU A 933 -42.62 6.72 53.41
N GLY A 934 -43.31 5.85 54.16
CA GLY A 934 -44.77 5.75 54.18
C GLY A 934 -45.37 4.97 53.01
N ALA A 935 -44.56 4.39 52.12
CA ALA A 935 -45.06 3.53 51.05
C ALA A 935 -45.49 2.18 51.64
N LEU A 936 -46.71 1.74 51.29
CA LEU A 936 -47.29 0.47 51.72
C LEU A 936 -46.55 -0.70 51.05
N VAL A 937 -46.01 -1.60 51.87
CA VAL A 937 -45.23 -2.78 51.44
C VAL A 937 -46.04 -4.06 51.63
N TYR A 938 -46.92 -4.09 52.63
CA TYR A 938 -47.80 -5.21 52.92
C TYR A 938 -49.11 -4.73 53.54
N SER A 939 -50.22 -5.39 53.24
CA SER A 939 -51.51 -5.13 53.86
C SER A 939 -52.34 -6.41 53.93
N GLU A 940 -53.00 -6.64 55.07
CA GLU A 940 -53.85 -7.80 55.29
C GLU A 940 -54.98 -7.44 56.27
N GLN A 941 -56.19 -7.98 56.04
CA GLN A 941 -57.30 -7.87 56.98
C GLN A 941 -57.54 -9.22 57.66
N LEU A 942 -57.59 -9.22 58.99
CA LEU A 942 -57.60 -10.42 59.83
C LEU A 942 -58.77 -10.37 60.82
N ALA A 943 -59.36 -11.53 61.11
CA ALA A 943 -60.36 -11.64 62.17
C ALA A 943 -59.71 -11.51 63.56
N LEU A 944 -60.37 -10.80 64.47
CA LEU A 944 -59.91 -10.65 65.86
C LEU A 944 -60.39 -11.81 66.73
N GLN A 945 -59.55 -12.25 67.68
CA GLN A 945 -59.97 -13.19 68.72
C GLN A 945 -60.46 -12.39 69.93
N GLY A 946 -61.72 -11.96 69.87
CA GLY A 946 -62.28 -10.99 70.81
C GLY A 946 -61.74 -9.59 70.53
N THR A 947 -61.08 -8.97 71.51
CA THR A 947 -60.40 -7.68 71.37
C THR A 947 -58.97 -7.79 70.82
N LEU A 948 -58.40 -8.99 70.82
CA LEU A 948 -56.98 -9.20 70.61
C LEU A 948 -56.63 -9.41 69.12
N PHE A 949 -55.74 -8.57 68.63
CA PHE A 949 -55.01 -8.75 67.37
C PHE A 949 -53.70 -9.47 67.63
N GLN A 950 -53.46 -10.57 66.94
CA GLN A 950 -52.16 -11.25 66.87
C GLN A 950 -51.86 -11.66 65.42
N ARG A 951 -50.64 -11.39 64.96
CA ARG A 951 -50.16 -11.87 63.65
C ARG A 951 -48.68 -12.25 63.71
N GLU A 952 -48.39 -13.49 63.36
CA GLU A 952 -47.06 -13.93 62.93
C GLU A 952 -46.93 -13.68 61.41
N LEU A 953 -45.86 -13.00 61.00
CA LEU A 953 -45.60 -12.66 59.60
C LEU A 953 -44.20 -13.10 59.19
N SER A 954 -44.11 -13.90 58.12
CA SER A 954 -42.85 -14.24 57.46
C SER A 954 -42.36 -13.08 56.58
N LEU A 955 -41.06 -12.81 56.62
CA LEU A 955 -40.43 -11.64 56.02
C LEU A 955 -39.54 -11.98 54.81
N THR A 956 -39.23 -13.25 54.60
CA THR A 956 -38.12 -13.71 53.73
C THR A 956 -38.30 -13.49 52.23
N GLU A 957 -39.50 -13.17 51.74
CA GLU A 957 -39.79 -13.03 50.29
C GLU A 957 -40.32 -11.64 49.89
N GLN A 958 -40.75 -10.80 50.84
CA GLN A 958 -41.44 -9.53 50.55
C GLN A 958 -40.81 -8.29 51.21
N PHE A 959 -39.88 -8.47 52.16
CA PHE A 959 -39.26 -7.36 52.89
C PHE A 959 -37.74 -7.40 52.73
N THR A 960 -37.16 -6.25 52.37
CA THR A 960 -35.71 -6.06 52.30
C THR A 960 -35.16 -5.58 53.66
N ASN A 961 -33.84 -5.52 53.80
CA ASN A 961 -33.22 -5.02 55.02
C ASN A 961 -33.56 -3.53 55.22
N GLY A 962 -34.17 -3.18 56.35
CA GLY A 962 -34.66 -1.83 56.58
C GLY A 962 -35.52 -1.68 57.84
N VAL A 963 -36.03 -0.46 58.05
CA VAL A 963 -36.97 -0.15 59.13
C VAL A 963 -38.36 0.05 58.54
N TYR A 964 -39.34 -0.58 59.16
CA TYR A 964 -40.73 -0.60 58.75
C TYR A 964 -41.64 -0.17 59.91
N VAL A 965 -42.83 0.32 59.58
CA VAL A 965 -43.86 0.72 60.54
C VAL A 965 -45.09 -0.15 60.32
N ALA A 966 -45.44 -0.94 61.34
CA ALA A 966 -46.70 -1.67 61.38
C ALA A 966 -47.78 -0.77 61.97
N ILE A 967 -48.94 -0.73 61.31
CA ILE A 967 -50.12 0.04 61.70
C ILE A 967 -51.29 -0.95 61.69
N VAL A 968 -51.95 -1.11 62.84
CA VAL A 968 -53.15 -1.95 62.96
C VAL A 968 -54.34 -1.05 63.26
N ARG A 969 -55.39 -1.16 62.43
CA ARG A 969 -56.63 -0.39 62.53
C ARG A 969 -57.79 -1.30 62.87
N CYS A 970 -58.49 -1.02 63.96
CA CYS A 970 -59.68 -1.72 64.41
C CYS A 970 -60.78 -0.68 64.67
N GLY A 971 -61.78 -0.61 63.80
CA GLY A 971 -62.85 0.39 63.90
C GLY A 971 -62.31 1.82 63.93
N SER A 972 -62.52 2.51 65.06
CA SER A 972 -62.03 3.88 65.30
C SER A 972 -60.62 3.93 65.89
N GLN A 973 -60.10 2.80 66.38
CA GLN A 973 -58.84 2.70 67.10
C GLN A 973 -57.69 2.35 66.14
N VAL A 974 -56.52 2.95 66.40
CA VAL A 974 -55.29 2.73 65.63
C VAL A 974 -54.14 2.51 66.60
N ALA A 975 -53.42 1.41 66.43
CA ALA A 975 -52.20 1.12 67.16
C ALA A 975 -51.04 0.98 66.15
N MET A 976 -49.90 1.61 66.41
CA MET A 976 -48.76 1.61 65.48
C MET A 976 -47.43 1.46 66.22
N SER A 977 -46.47 0.79 65.58
CA SER A 977 -45.13 0.57 66.13
C SER A 977 -44.13 0.25 65.02
N LYS A 978 -42.84 0.48 65.28
CA LYS A 978 -41.76 0.34 64.29
C LYS A 978 -40.92 -0.91 64.56
N PHE A 979 -40.47 -1.59 63.51
CA PHE A 979 -39.57 -2.73 63.61
C PHE A 979 -38.50 -2.74 62.52
N VAL A 980 -37.41 -3.45 62.80
CA VAL A 980 -36.22 -3.51 61.95
C VAL A 980 -36.07 -4.92 61.39
N VAL A 981 -36.05 -5.03 60.06
CA VAL A 981 -35.70 -6.25 59.33
C VAL A 981 -34.21 -6.19 59.03
N ALA A 982 -33.45 -7.13 59.60
CA ALA A 982 -32.00 -7.24 59.47
C ALA A 982 -31.65 -8.58 58.82
N GLY A 983 -30.95 -8.55 57.68
CA GLY A 983 -30.59 -9.75 56.95
C GLY A 983 -29.68 -10.66 57.76
N LYS A 984 -29.80 -11.98 57.52
CA LYS A 984 -28.87 -12.98 58.09
C LYS A 984 -27.42 -12.58 57.75
N ARG A 985 -26.55 -12.66 58.77
CA ARG A 985 -25.14 -12.96 58.55
C ARG A 985 -24.99 -14.46 58.38
#